data_AF-A0A7V8FIP7-F1
#
_entry.id   AF-A0A7V8FIP7-F1
#
_cell.length_a   1.000
_cell.length_b   1.000
_cell.length_c   1.000
_cell.angle_alpha   90.00
_cell.angle_beta   90.00
_cell.angle_gamma   90.00
#
_symmetry.space_group_name_H-M   'P 1'
#
loop_
_entity.id
_entity.type
_entity.pdbx_description
1 polymer ?
#
loop_
_entity_poly.entity_id
_entity_poly.type
_entity_poly.pdbx_seq_one_letter_code
_entity_poly.pdbx_strand_id
1 'polypeptide(L)'
;MTAVSTRPLPMPADGLRRLSGAEAQRRAAALACLRSPGSECQGQVHVNIFFDGTGNNRLWPGTYVHGKTRSTQGQLARNGRSNVARLFDARLDEVQNGFFNFYVPGVGTPFADVGDTSQEGDTLGAAAAKYGAHRIHWAILRIINAVHVYLTSAALLSDDEINALVATMSRTRLLEGPLRRAMTQSIASRLENVVKQHQRRVTSVHVSVFGFSRGSAQARAFVHRLYEVAEVWGSGCGYNIAGIPPQLNFMGVYDTVASVGIAGMSRVFKGKLDWAAGEMMSIHPEVKQCVHFAALHEQRINFPLDLASGGRESLYPGMHSDVGGGYSPGGGQGKDFVGGKADGTAKLSQITLIDMHHEAIKAGVLLKTIEELRTQAIPAMHFGCHPDLVRDYNAWLAGHGVSTGGHAEQIRAHCRQYVAWKGQRYQPGGENLQQQPFYRQADGEDKDDLNNAQRDFGRLVDNLGQGRRDMAAHRTQMAQAQQRMEEGRRTGRPVFEPAARASQPAYDYARIPAETSTLLDLVLDKAPVPAASAVLFDNYAHDSLAGFYMSRWTELNIPTLSTYGYLRYREVFNVAGIAPQVCQDPAALPPANIPTIGGAFQQLGRRWGAEAAGQRARQGHAVYTTRRGTSAALSFREYRAPPVAVVALPAAGRLCQHSAATGALRRPVAADPARLPGRQRAAGVLPGGGRLTAAARCAGQGPAW
;
A
#
# COMPACT_ATOMS: atom_id res chain seq x y z
N MET A 1 -21.51 3.68 12.31
CA MET A 1 -21.63 4.37 11.01
C MET A 1 -21.90 3.32 9.94
N THR A 2 -23.01 3.41 9.22
CA THR A 2 -23.26 2.57 8.02
C THR A 2 -22.30 3.01 6.91
N ALA A 3 -21.57 2.07 6.31
CA ALA A 3 -20.68 2.37 5.19
C ALA A 3 -21.49 2.98 4.04
N VAL A 4 -21.24 4.24 3.72
CA VAL A 4 -21.81 4.88 2.53
C VAL A 4 -20.83 4.63 1.40
N SER A 5 -21.14 3.63 0.56
CA SER A 5 -20.50 3.51 -0.75
C SER A 5 -20.83 4.80 -1.52
N THR A 6 -19.82 5.61 -1.79
CA THR A 6 -19.98 6.82 -2.60
C THR A 6 -19.33 6.58 -3.95
N ARG A 7 -20.12 6.67 -5.03
CA ARG A 7 -19.54 6.70 -6.38
C ARG A 7 -18.59 7.91 -6.49
N PRO A 8 -17.47 7.79 -7.23
CA PRO A 8 -16.68 8.96 -7.59
C PRO A 8 -17.56 10.02 -8.26
N LEU A 9 -17.23 11.29 -8.01
CA LEU A 9 -17.91 12.42 -8.63
C LEU A 9 -17.21 12.78 -9.95
N PRO A 10 -17.94 13.30 -10.95
CA PRO A 10 -17.32 13.91 -12.11
C PRO A 10 -16.24 14.92 -11.69
N MET A 11 -15.13 14.92 -12.42
CA MET A 11 -14.07 15.92 -12.25
C MET A 11 -14.55 17.24 -12.88
N PRO A 12 -14.43 18.39 -12.18
CA PRO A 12 -14.78 19.69 -12.76
C PRO A 12 -14.03 19.96 -14.06
N ALA A 13 -14.63 20.75 -14.95
CA ALA A 13 -14.10 20.99 -16.30
C ALA A 13 -12.69 21.61 -16.32
N ASP A 14 -12.34 22.38 -15.29
CA ASP A 14 -11.01 22.97 -15.12
C ASP A 14 -10.02 22.06 -14.37
N GLY A 15 -10.45 20.85 -14.01
CA GLY A 15 -9.63 19.85 -13.32
C GLY A 15 -9.36 20.18 -11.85
N LEU A 16 -10.16 21.04 -11.21
CA LEU A 16 -9.87 21.50 -9.85
C LEU A 16 -11.07 21.32 -8.92
N ARG A 17 -10.81 20.78 -7.72
CA ARG A 17 -11.79 20.78 -6.63
C ARG A 17 -11.47 21.83 -5.59
N ARG A 18 -12.30 22.86 -5.55
CA ARG A 18 -12.17 24.00 -4.64
C ARG A 18 -13.07 23.83 -3.43
N LEU A 19 -12.67 24.44 -2.32
CA LEU A 19 -13.59 24.68 -1.22
C LEU A 19 -14.69 25.63 -1.68
N SER A 20 -15.92 25.41 -1.20
CA SER A 20 -16.97 26.44 -1.27
C SER A 20 -16.55 27.69 -0.49
N GLY A 21 -17.18 28.84 -0.78
CA GLY A 21 -16.87 30.10 -0.08
C GLY A 21 -16.98 29.98 1.44
N ALA A 22 -18.01 29.27 1.95
CA ALA A 22 -18.18 29.03 3.37
C ALA A 22 -17.10 28.10 3.96
N GLU A 23 -16.70 27.05 3.25
CA GLU A 23 -15.61 26.17 3.68
C GLU A 23 -14.27 26.91 3.71
N ALA A 24 -13.99 27.73 2.69
CA ALA A 24 -12.78 28.55 2.63
C ALA A 24 -12.72 29.58 3.78
N GLN A 25 -13.84 30.25 4.09
CA GLN A 25 -13.93 31.19 5.21
C GLN A 25 -13.71 30.50 6.56
N ARG A 26 -14.36 29.35 6.79
CA ARG A 26 -14.15 28.56 8.02
C ARG A 26 -12.70 28.13 8.18
N ARG A 27 -12.09 27.68 7.09
CA ARG A 27 -10.67 27.30 7.06
C ARG A 27 -9.76 28.48 7.40
N ALA A 28 -10.00 29.63 6.77
CA ALA A 28 -9.20 30.84 6.99
C ALA A 28 -9.29 31.31 8.46
N ALA A 29 -10.50 31.32 9.03
CA ALA A 29 -10.71 31.64 10.44
C ALA A 29 -9.98 30.67 11.39
N ALA A 30 -10.07 29.36 11.13
CA ALA A 30 -9.38 28.36 11.94
C ALA A 30 -7.85 28.50 11.89
N LEU A 31 -7.28 28.74 10.70
CA LEU A 31 -5.84 29.02 10.56
C LEU A 31 -5.41 30.31 11.25
N ALA A 32 -6.20 31.37 11.12
CA ALA A 32 -5.92 32.63 11.79
C ALA A 32 -5.91 32.46 13.32
N CYS A 33 -6.87 31.70 13.85
CA CYS A 33 -6.92 31.36 15.26
C CYS A 33 -5.68 30.56 15.69
N LEU A 34 -5.30 29.49 14.97
CA LEU A 34 -4.12 28.67 15.28
C LEU A 34 -2.80 29.45 15.26
N ARG A 35 -2.69 30.45 14.39
CA ARG A 35 -1.48 31.29 14.24
C ARG A 35 -1.44 32.48 15.19
N SER A 36 -2.57 32.86 15.78
CA SER A 36 -2.66 34.03 16.65
C SER A 36 -2.13 33.71 18.06
N PRO A 37 -1.08 34.40 18.56
CA PRO A 37 -0.60 34.19 19.92
C PRO A 37 -1.68 34.53 20.97
N GLY A 38 -1.86 33.67 21.97
CA GLY A 38 -2.84 33.85 23.04
C GLY A 38 -4.29 33.55 22.66
N SER A 39 -4.57 33.06 21.45
CA SER A 39 -5.91 32.64 21.05
C SER A 39 -6.36 31.36 21.77
N GLU A 40 -7.66 31.09 21.70
CA GLU A 40 -8.27 29.85 22.18
C GLU A 40 -7.82 28.59 21.42
N CYS A 41 -7.31 28.75 20.18
CA CYS A 41 -6.77 27.64 19.40
C CYS A 41 -5.28 27.39 19.66
N GLN A 42 -4.59 28.31 20.33
CA GLN A 42 -3.20 28.11 20.70
C GLN A 42 -3.07 26.90 21.63
N GLY A 43 -2.10 26.02 21.36
CA GLY A 43 -1.93 24.77 22.10
C GLY A 43 -2.43 23.52 21.40
N GLN A 44 -3.05 23.64 20.22
CA GLN A 44 -3.41 22.50 19.39
C GLN A 44 -2.23 22.08 18.51
N VAL A 45 -1.77 20.84 18.64
CA VAL A 45 -0.70 20.28 17.81
C VAL A 45 -1.30 19.44 16.69
N HIS A 46 -1.00 19.75 15.45
CA HIS A 46 -1.48 19.02 14.27
C HIS A 46 -0.35 18.20 13.65
N VAL A 47 -0.54 16.88 13.57
CA VAL A 47 0.44 15.94 13.03
C VAL A 47 -0.15 15.20 11.82
N ASN A 48 0.45 15.39 10.66
CA ASN A 48 0.12 14.64 9.45
C ASN A 48 1.19 13.57 9.18
N ILE A 49 0.78 12.33 8.92
CA ILE A 49 1.69 11.21 8.66
C ILE A 49 1.38 10.61 7.29
N PHE A 50 2.40 10.41 6.46
CA PHE A 50 2.25 10.02 5.05
C PHE A 50 3.01 8.72 4.78
N PHE A 51 2.33 7.57 4.87
CA PHE A 51 2.89 6.24 4.60
C PHE A 51 2.86 5.90 3.10
N ASP A 52 4.03 5.89 2.47
CA ASP A 52 4.10 5.64 1.02
C ASP A 52 3.97 4.13 0.67
N GLY A 53 3.61 3.85 -0.59
CA GLY A 53 3.42 2.50 -1.09
C GLY A 53 4.72 1.75 -1.34
N THR A 54 4.65 0.42 -1.43
CA THR A 54 5.81 -0.45 -1.73
C THR A 54 6.62 0.09 -2.92
N GLY A 55 7.94 0.21 -2.80
CA GLY A 55 8.81 0.72 -3.87
C GLY A 55 8.76 2.25 -4.06
N ASN A 56 7.86 2.97 -3.39
CA ASN A 56 7.79 4.44 -3.48
C ASN A 56 8.66 5.09 -2.41
N ASN A 57 9.53 5.99 -2.84
CA ASN A 57 10.37 6.79 -1.98
C ASN A 57 10.73 8.10 -2.72
N ARG A 58 10.23 9.21 -2.18
CA ARG A 58 10.22 10.54 -2.79
C ARG A 58 11.58 10.97 -3.37
N LEU A 59 12.68 10.65 -2.69
CA LEU A 59 14.03 11.14 -3.04
C LEU A 59 14.96 10.05 -3.54
N TRP A 60 14.55 8.79 -3.48
CA TRP A 60 15.40 7.68 -3.84
C TRP A 60 15.31 7.42 -5.36
N PRO A 61 16.45 7.22 -6.05
CA PRO A 61 16.47 6.90 -7.48
C PRO A 61 15.87 5.52 -7.80
N GLY A 62 15.84 4.63 -6.80
CA GLY A 62 15.41 3.24 -6.99
C GLY A 62 16.46 2.39 -7.69
N THR A 63 16.24 1.09 -7.66
CA THR A 63 16.90 0.12 -8.54
C THR A 63 15.79 -0.59 -9.28
N TYR A 64 15.40 -0.11 -10.46
CA TYR A 64 14.35 -0.79 -11.23
C TYR A 64 14.75 -2.24 -11.49
N VAL A 65 13.74 -3.09 -11.70
CA VAL A 65 13.82 -4.55 -11.87
C VAL A 65 15.10 -5.02 -12.60
N HIS A 66 15.68 -6.13 -12.13
CA HIS A 66 16.86 -6.73 -12.76
C HIS A 66 16.69 -6.90 -14.28
N GLY A 67 17.54 -6.22 -15.07
CA GLY A 67 17.53 -6.28 -16.53
C GLY A 67 16.98 -5.03 -17.24
N LYS A 68 16.47 -4.05 -16.47
CA LYS A 68 15.88 -2.81 -17.00
C LYS A 68 16.85 -1.62 -17.00
N THR A 69 16.69 -0.66 -17.91
CA THR A 69 17.63 0.47 -18.06
C THR A 69 17.37 1.55 -17.01
N ARG A 70 18.44 2.09 -16.42
CA ARG A 70 18.40 2.88 -15.19
C ARG A 70 18.03 4.35 -15.44
N SER A 71 17.09 4.88 -14.65
CA SER A 71 17.06 6.32 -14.36
C SER A 71 18.02 6.62 -13.22
N THR A 72 18.92 7.58 -13.40
CA THR A 72 19.82 8.07 -12.34
C THR A 72 19.11 9.10 -11.42
N GLN A 73 17.85 9.41 -11.70
CA GLN A 73 17.08 10.45 -11.04
C GLN A 73 16.12 9.87 -9.99
N GLY A 74 16.02 10.56 -8.84
CA GLY A 74 15.01 10.31 -7.81
C GLY A 74 13.58 10.43 -8.33
N GLN A 75 12.61 9.79 -7.65
CA GLN A 75 11.19 9.84 -8.03
C GLN A 75 10.65 11.27 -8.13
N LEU A 76 11.13 12.19 -7.27
CA LEU A 76 10.83 13.62 -7.38
C LEU A 76 11.28 14.21 -8.72
N ALA A 77 12.54 13.99 -9.09
CA ALA A 77 13.15 14.60 -10.27
C ALA A 77 12.53 14.08 -11.58
N ARG A 78 12.10 12.81 -11.64
CA ARG A 78 11.40 12.24 -12.80
C ARG A 78 9.87 12.41 -12.78
N ASN A 79 9.33 13.17 -11.83
CA ASN A 79 7.88 13.34 -11.61
C ASN A 79 7.08 12.01 -11.44
N GLY A 80 7.75 10.97 -10.94
CA GLY A 80 7.20 9.62 -10.72
C GLY A 80 6.85 9.31 -9.26
N ARG A 81 6.46 10.32 -8.49
CA ARG A 81 6.05 10.13 -7.08
C ARG A 81 4.62 9.62 -6.97
N SER A 82 4.33 8.93 -5.88
CA SER A 82 2.97 8.59 -5.46
C SER A 82 2.16 9.82 -5.08
N ASN A 83 0.85 9.64 -4.99
CA ASN A 83 -0.08 10.65 -4.49
C ASN A 83 0.14 10.95 -3.00
N VAL A 84 0.65 9.98 -2.21
CA VAL A 84 1.02 10.22 -0.80
C VAL A 84 2.17 11.22 -0.71
N ALA A 85 3.21 11.05 -1.52
CA ALA A 85 4.33 11.99 -1.58
C ALA A 85 3.91 13.36 -2.12
N ARG A 86 2.99 13.41 -3.10
CA ARG A 86 2.44 14.69 -3.61
C ARG A 86 1.58 15.41 -2.57
N LEU A 87 0.79 14.69 -1.77
CA LEU A 87 0.06 15.27 -0.63
C LEU A 87 1.02 15.80 0.45
N PHE A 88 2.13 15.10 0.71
CA PHE A 88 3.18 15.61 1.61
C PHE A 88 3.83 16.91 1.10
N ASP A 89 3.93 17.07 -0.22
CA ASP A 89 4.40 18.33 -0.83
C ASP A 89 3.39 19.48 -0.69
N ALA A 90 2.12 19.16 -0.43
CA ALA A 90 1.06 20.12 -0.18
C ALA A 90 0.93 20.55 1.29
N ARG A 91 1.82 20.09 2.18
CA ARG A 91 1.75 20.45 3.60
C ARG A 91 1.92 21.94 3.89
N LEU A 92 1.37 22.37 5.02
CA LEU A 92 1.80 23.59 5.71
C LEU A 92 2.93 23.24 6.69
N ASP A 93 4.06 23.93 6.60
CA ASP A 93 5.27 23.64 7.38
C ASP A 93 5.52 24.79 8.38
N GLU A 94 4.84 24.74 9.53
CA GLU A 94 4.82 25.80 10.54
C GLU A 94 4.92 25.19 11.94
N VAL A 95 6.09 24.64 12.26
CA VAL A 95 6.38 23.98 13.55
C VAL A 95 6.07 24.88 14.75
N GLN A 96 6.34 26.18 14.64
CA GLN A 96 6.06 27.18 15.67
C GLN A 96 4.56 27.34 15.98
N ASN A 97 3.70 27.04 15.01
CA ASN A 97 2.24 27.05 15.13
C ASN A 97 1.68 25.65 15.45
N GLY A 98 2.55 24.67 15.68
CA GLY A 98 2.17 23.31 16.03
C GLY A 98 1.86 22.42 14.83
N PHE A 99 2.29 22.78 13.61
CA PHE A 99 2.01 22.01 12.40
C PHE A 99 3.20 21.13 12.04
N PHE A 100 3.04 19.81 12.14
CA PHE A 100 4.07 18.81 11.89
C PHE A 100 3.64 17.84 10.81
N ASN A 101 4.59 17.43 9.98
CA ASN A 101 4.33 16.53 8.85
C ASN A 101 5.48 15.54 8.72
N PHE A 102 5.15 14.26 8.65
CA PHE A 102 6.15 13.18 8.56
C PHE A 102 5.90 12.32 7.33
N TYR A 103 6.86 12.31 6.41
CA TYR A 103 6.87 11.39 5.28
C TYR A 103 7.55 10.08 5.68
N VAL A 104 6.89 8.96 5.39
CA VAL A 104 7.39 7.62 5.69
C VAL A 104 7.57 6.88 4.37
N PRO A 105 8.82 6.63 3.93
CA PRO A 105 9.09 5.90 2.68
C PRO A 105 8.43 4.52 2.66
N GLY A 106 8.07 4.04 1.49
CA GLY A 106 7.45 2.73 1.34
C GLY A 106 8.38 1.57 1.72
N VAL A 107 7.80 0.45 2.13
CA VAL A 107 8.56 -0.79 2.35
C VAL A 107 9.24 -1.27 1.06
N GLY A 108 10.39 -1.92 1.18
CA GLY A 108 11.24 -2.28 0.04
C GLY A 108 12.07 -1.12 -0.51
N THR A 109 12.12 0.02 0.20
CA THR A 109 13.01 1.16 -0.10
C THR A 109 13.81 1.53 1.15
N PRO A 110 14.96 2.20 1.03
CA PRO A 110 15.75 2.61 2.17
C PRO A 110 15.00 3.59 3.09
N PHE A 111 15.16 3.43 4.40
CA PHE A 111 14.73 4.37 5.41
C PHE A 111 15.67 4.35 6.63
N ALA A 112 16.62 5.28 6.64
CA ALA A 112 17.70 5.31 7.62
C ALA A 112 17.21 5.44 9.07
N ASP A 113 16.18 6.26 9.33
CA ASP A 113 15.64 6.51 10.67
C ASP A 113 15.09 5.25 11.37
N VAL A 114 14.85 4.17 10.63
CA VAL A 114 14.41 2.88 11.17
C VAL A 114 15.40 1.74 10.91
N GLY A 115 16.61 2.07 10.44
CA GLY A 115 17.66 1.12 10.12
C GLY A 115 17.35 0.24 8.90
N ASP A 116 16.46 0.70 8.02
CA ASP A 116 16.11 -0.02 6.80
C ASP A 116 17.09 0.36 5.67
N THR A 117 17.93 -0.59 5.29
CA THR A 117 18.89 -0.46 4.19
C THR A 117 18.45 -1.20 2.93
N SER A 118 17.17 -1.58 2.84
CA SER A 118 16.64 -2.36 1.71
C SER A 118 16.85 -1.66 0.37
N GLN A 119 17.15 -2.44 -0.67
CA GLN A 119 17.19 -1.97 -2.06
C GLN A 119 15.97 -2.53 -2.85
N GLU A 120 15.60 -1.91 -3.97
CA GLU A 120 14.47 -2.40 -4.79
C GLU A 120 14.88 -3.72 -5.44
N GLY A 121 13.99 -4.71 -5.41
CA GLY A 121 14.29 -6.06 -5.88
C GLY A 121 14.76 -7.02 -4.78
N ASP A 122 15.02 -6.53 -3.56
CA ASP A 122 15.14 -7.39 -2.39
C ASP A 122 13.80 -8.11 -2.17
N THR A 123 13.71 -9.36 -2.62
CA THR A 123 12.52 -10.21 -2.50
C THR A 123 12.05 -10.30 -1.05
N LEU A 124 12.98 -10.23 -0.09
CA LEU A 124 12.68 -10.21 1.34
C LEU A 124 12.19 -8.84 1.85
N GLY A 125 12.61 -7.72 1.27
CA GLY A 125 12.20 -6.37 1.70
C GLY A 125 10.82 -5.98 1.16
N ALA A 126 10.68 -6.05 -0.17
CA ALA A 126 9.45 -5.64 -0.87
C ALA A 126 8.35 -6.71 -0.83
N ALA A 127 8.64 -8.02 -0.91
CA ALA A 127 7.59 -9.05 -0.87
C ALA A 127 7.22 -9.45 0.56
N ALA A 128 8.17 -9.46 1.51
CA ALA A 128 7.88 -9.81 2.91
C ALA A 128 7.50 -8.61 3.80
N ALA A 129 7.42 -7.40 3.22
CA ALA A 129 7.12 -6.15 3.92
C ALA A 129 7.94 -5.94 5.20
N LYS A 130 9.23 -6.30 5.11
CA LYS A 130 10.22 -6.10 6.19
C LYS A 130 10.21 -4.62 6.59
N TYR A 131 10.39 -4.34 7.88
CA TYR A 131 10.31 -2.99 8.46
C TYR A 131 8.93 -2.31 8.39
N GLY A 132 7.86 -3.04 8.05
CA GLY A 132 6.49 -2.52 8.10
C GLY A 132 6.09 -2.01 9.49
N ALA A 133 6.27 -2.84 10.53
CA ALA A 133 6.07 -2.47 11.94
C ALA A 133 7.03 -1.35 12.41
N HIS A 134 8.24 -1.29 11.87
CA HIS A 134 9.22 -0.28 12.28
C HIS A 134 8.76 1.13 11.91
N ARG A 135 8.27 1.29 10.67
CA ARG A 135 7.66 2.53 10.18
C ARG A 135 6.46 2.97 11.01
N ILE A 136 5.62 2.02 11.44
CA ILE A 136 4.47 2.30 12.31
C ILE A 136 4.92 2.84 13.67
N HIS A 137 5.83 2.15 14.35
CA HIS A 137 6.31 2.57 15.67
C HIS A 137 7.12 3.87 15.61
N TRP A 138 7.90 4.08 14.55
CA TRP A 138 8.60 5.35 14.31
C TRP A 138 7.61 6.51 14.23
N ALA A 139 6.50 6.36 13.51
CA ALA A 139 5.48 7.39 13.39
C ALA A 139 4.80 7.72 14.74
N ILE A 140 4.57 6.71 15.60
CA ILE A 140 4.06 6.91 16.95
C ILE A 140 5.03 7.75 17.78
N LEU A 141 6.33 7.43 17.76
CA LEU A 141 7.34 8.18 18.51
C LEU A 141 7.52 9.61 17.96
N ARG A 142 7.33 9.83 16.65
CA ARG A 142 7.34 11.18 16.06
C ARG A 142 6.20 12.06 16.56
N ILE A 143 5.04 11.51 16.94
CA ILE A 143 3.96 12.29 17.59
C ILE A 143 4.43 12.84 18.94
N ILE A 144 5.07 12.00 19.76
CA ILE A 144 5.62 12.41 21.07
C ILE A 144 6.64 13.53 20.88
N ASN A 145 7.56 13.36 19.92
CA ASN A 145 8.54 14.41 19.61
C ASN A 145 7.90 15.69 19.08
N ALA A 146 6.84 15.62 18.27
CA ALA A 146 6.14 16.81 17.77
C ALA A 146 5.61 17.68 18.90
N VAL A 147 4.98 17.08 19.91
CA VAL A 147 4.51 17.81 21.11
C VAL A 147 5.69 18.43 21.86
N HIS A 148 6.76 17.67 22.08
CA HIS A 148 7.92 18.18 22.81
C HIS A 148 8.63 19.32 22.08
N VAL A 149 8.78 19.22 20.75
CA VAL A 149 9.36 20.28 19.91
C VAL A 149 8.49 21.52 19.94
N TYR A 150 7.17 21.37 19.88
CA TYR A 150 6.25 22.51 19.95
C TYR A 150 6.36 23.31 21.26
N LEU A 151 6.67 22.62 22.37
CA LEU A 151 6.86 23.23 23.68
C LEU A 151 8.26 23.80 23.84
N THR A 152 9.29 23.01 23.54
CA THR A 152 10.68 23.28 23.97
C THR A 152 11.62 23.67 22.84
N SER A 153 11.18 23.59 21.58
CA SER A 153 12.02 23.68 20.38
C SER A 153 13.11 22.60 20.28
N ALA A 154 13.06 21.55 21.10
CA ALA A 154 13.98 20.42 21.07
C ALA A 154 13.23 19.08 20.99
N ALA A 155 13.88 18.05 20.46
CA ALA A 155 13.32 16.69 20.45
C ALA A 155 13.44 16.05 21.85
N LEU A 156 12.44 15.27 22.27
CA LEU A 156 12.51 14.49 23.51
C LEU A 156 13.41 13.26 23.36
N LEU A 157 13.34 12.65 22.18
CA LEU A 157 14.10 11.49 21.76
C LEU A 157 14.94 11.87 20.55
N SER A 158 16.23 11.57 20.60
CA SER A 158 17.12 11.63 19.44
C SER A 158 16.74 10.57 18.39
N ASP A 159 17.20 10.75 17.15
CA ASP A 159 16.93 9.78 16.08
C ASP A 159 17.54 8.40 16.36
N ASP A 160 18.72 8.34 17.02
CA ASP A 160 19.35 7.09 17.44
C ASP A 160 18.54 6.36 18.53
N GLU A 161 18.00 7.10 19.50
CA GLU A 161 17.09 6.54 20.51
C GLU A 161 15.81 5.99 19.86
N ILE A 162 15.22 6.74 18.93
CA ILE A 162 14.05 6.29 18.16
C ILE A 162 14.38 5.01 17.41
N ASN A 163 15.51 4.95 16.70
CA ASN A 163 15.92 3.77 15.94
C ASN A 163 16.01 2.53 16.84
N ALA A 164 16.70 2.66 17.99
CA ALA A 164 16.85 1.57 18.96
C ALA A 164 15.52 1.12 19.58
N LEU A 165 14.63 2.07 19.92
CA LEU A 165 13.30 1.79 20.45
C LEU A 165 12.43 1.08 19.41
N VAL A 166 12.40 1.58 18.18
CA VAL A 166 11.63 1.00 17.08
C VAL A 166 12.09 -0.42 16.77
N ALA A 167 13.41 -0.66 16.74
CA ALA A 167 13.97 -1.99 16.57
C ALA A 167 13.59 -2.97 17.69
N THR A 168 13.28 -2.46 18.89
CA THR A 168 12.84 -3.26 20.04
C THR A 168 11.32 -3.48 20.04
N MET A 169 10.53 -2.44 19.80
CA MET A 169 9.06 -2.46 19.72
C MET A 169 8.53 -3.33 18.58
N SER A 170 9.32 -3.50 17.52
CA SER A 170 8.94 -4.23 16.32
C SER A 170 9.34 -5.70 16.32
N ARG A 171 9.89 -6.22 17.42
CA ARG A 171 10.27 -7.64 17.54
C ARG A 171 9.05 -8.50 17.82
N THR A 172 8.89 -9.55 17.04
CA THR A 172 7.82 -10.53 17.26
C THR A 172 8.06 -11.36 18.52
N ARG A 173 7.15 -11.31 19.50
CA ARG A 173 7.30 -11.90 20.85
C ARG A 173 5.94 -12.30 21.44
N LEU A 174 5.94 -13.07 22.53
CA LEU A 174 4.73 -13.19 23.36
C LEU A 174 4.45 -11.85 24.07
N LEU A 175 3.17 -11.48 24.21
CA LEU A 175 2.73 -10.28 24.94
C LEU A 175 3.33 -8.97 24.41
N GLU A 176 3.42 -8.81 23.08
CA GLU A 176 4.04 -7.62 22.48
C GLU A 176 3.34 -6.31 22.84
N GLY A 177 2.00 -6.31 22.88
CA GLY A 177 1.22 -5.11 23.20
C GLY A 177 1.54 -4.55 24.59
N PRO A 178 1.45 -5.37 25.67
CA PRO A 178 1.90 -4.97 27.00
C PRO A 178 3.34 -4.45 27.04
N LEU A 179 4.27 -5.08 26.32
CA LEU A 179 5.66 -4.63 26.26
C LEU A 179 5.79 -3.27 25.58
N ARG A 180 5.12 -3.04 24.44
CA ARG A 180 5.10 -1.74 23.76
C ARG A 180 4.54 -0.66 24.67
N ARG A 181 3.42 -0.94 25.34
CA ARG A 181 2.77 -0.02 26.27
C ARG A 181 3.69 0.37 27.43
N ALA A 182 4.40 -0.60 28.03
CA ALA A 182 5.36 -0.32 29.09
C ALA A 182 6.54 0.55 28.62
N MET A 183 7.07 0.29 27.41
CA MET A 183 8.16 1.09 26.83
C MET A 183 7.70 2.54 26.55
N THR A 184 6.53 2.72 25.95
CA THR A 184 6.00 4.05 25.64
C THR A 184 5.58 4.82 26.88
N GLN A 185 5.18 4.14 27.97
CA GLN A 185 4.75 4.81 29.20
C GLN A 185 5.88 5.59 29.88
N SER A 186 7.11 5.05 29.92
CA SER A 186 8.26 5.81 30.44
C SER A 186 8.51 7.10 29.67
N ILE A 187 8.37 7.04 28.33
CA ILE A 187 8.52 8.19 27.44
C ILE A 187 7.36 9.18 27.64
N ALA A 188 6.12 8.68 27.74
CA ALA A 188 4.94 9.49 27.99
C ALA A 188 5.04 10.25 29.31
N SER A 189 5.55 9.62 30.39
CA SER A 189 5.80 10.30 31.67
C SER A 189 6.80 11.44 31.59
N ARG A 190 7.88 11.27 30.80
CA ARG A 190 8.83 12.36 30.54
C ARG A 190 8.15 13.53 29.83
N LEU A 191 7.35 13.24 28.80
CA LEU A 191 6.59 14.27 28.08
C LEU A 191 5.55 14.95 28.97
N GLU A 192 4.80 14.20 29.78
CA GLU A 192 3.74 14.72 30.65
C GLU A 192 4.30 15.74 31.67
N ASN A 193 5.49 15.48 32.22
CA ASN A 193 6.16 16.44 33.11
C ASN A 193 6.46 17.77 32.42
N VAL A 194 6.92 17.74 31.17
CA VAL A 194 7.16 18.96 30.37
C VAL A 194 5.83 19.66 30.11
N VAL A 195 4.80 18.94 29.66
CA VAL A 195 3.47 19.49 29.36
C VAL A 195 2.86 20.20 30.56
N LYS A 196 2.98 19.64 31.77
CA LYS A 196 2.44 20.23 33.01
C LYS A 196 3.16 21.50 33.45
N GLN A 197 4.47 21.57 33.24
CA GLN A 197 5.31 22.66 33.72
C GLN A 197 5.43 23.81 32.72
N HIS A 198 5.13 23.56 31.45
CA HIS A 198 5.30 24.55 30.39
C HIS A 198 4.20 25.63 30.42
N GLN A 199 4.57 26.89 30.21
CA GLN A 199 3.62 28.01 30.19
C GLN A 199 2.62 27.92 29.03
N ARG A 200 3.11 27.51 27.86
CA ARG A 200 2.26 27.16 26.71
C ARG A 200 1.53 25.86 27.01
N ARG A 201 0.22 25.93 27.22
CA ARG A 201 -0.64 24.76 27.46
C ARG A 201 -0.94 24.05 26.15
N VAL A 202 -0.69 22.74 26.08
CA VAL A 202 -1.12 21.89 24.96
C VAL A 202 -2.48 21.30 25.30
N THR A 203 -3.46 21.51 24.42
CA THR A 203 -4.87 21.14 24.68
C THR A 203 -5.28 19.87 23.95
N SER A 204 -4.69 19.59 22.78
CA SER A 204 -4.97 18.41 21.99
C SER A 204 -3.85 18.09 20.99
N VAL A 205 -3.81 16.83 20.54
CA VAL A 205 -3.01 16.41 19.38
C VAL A 205 -3.97 15.91 18.30
N HIS A 206 -4.06 16.64 17.19
CA HIS A 206 -4.82 16.26 16.02
C HIS A 206 -3.95 15.45 15.07
N VAL A 207 -4.32 14.19 14.81
CA VAL A 207 -3.58 13.30 13.92
C VAL A 207 -4.38 13.08 12.64
N SER A 208 -3.71 13.23 11.50
CA SER A 208 -4.22 12.82 10.20
C SER A 208 -3.22 11.88 9.53
N VAL A 209 -3.70 10.81 8.91
CA VAL A 209 -2.83 9.79 8.32
C VAL A 209 -3.22 9.51 6.88
N PHE A 210 -2.22 9.41 6.03
CA PHE A 210 -2.35 9.04 4.62
C PHE A 210 -1.58 7.77 4.34
N GLY A 211 -2.09 6.96 3.42
CA GLY A 211 -1.42 5.73 3.01
C GLY A 211 -1.71 5.35 1.58
N PHE A 212 -0.76 4.70 0.91
CA PHE A 212 -0.99 4.02 -0.38
C PHE A 212 -0.49 2.58 -0.30
N SER A 213 -1.22 1.60 -0.84
CA SER A 213 -0.78 0.21 -0.93
C SER A 213 -0.55 -0.39 0.46
N ARG A 214 0.64 -0.94 0.72
CA ARG A 214 1.08 -1.32 2.06
C ARG A 214 1.23 -0.14 3.02
N GLY A 215 1.49 1.06 2.52
CA GLY A 215 1.40 2.29 3.30
C GLY A 215 -0.01 2.52 3.82
N SER A 216 -1.06 2.15 3.08
CA SER A 216 -2.45 2.15 3.58
C SER A 216 -2.67 1.12 4.68
N ALA A 217 -2.09 -0.08 4.54
CA ALA A 217 -2.12 -1.10 5.59
C ALA A 217 -1.38 -0.59 6.85
N GLN A 218 -0.24 0.09 6.67
CA GLN A 218 0.50 0.74 7.76
C GLN A 218 -0.29 1.86 8.40
N ALA A 219 -1.00 2.69 7.63
CA ALA A 219 -1.86 3.75 8.16
C ALA A 219 -2.99 3.20 9.05
N ARG A 220 -3.66 2.13 8.60
CA ARG A 220 -4.70 1.45 9.37
C ARG A 220 -4.13 0.83 10.65
N ALA A 221 -3.09 0.02 10.52
CA ALA A 221 -2.39 -0.60 11.65
C ALA A 221 -1.83 0.44 12.62
N PHE A 222 -1.31 1.56 12.12
CA PHE A 222 -0.78 2.66 12.91
C PHE A 222 -1.83 3.22 13.86
N VAL A 223 -3.07 3.43 13.41
CA VAL A 223 -4.11 3.95 14.30
C VAL A 223 -4.45 2.94 15.40
N HIS A 224 -4.60 1.65 15.06
CA HIS A 224 -4.79 0.60 16.07
C HIS A 224 -3.65 0.55 17.08
N ARG A 225 -2.39 0.64 16.62
CA ARG A 225 -1.21 0.63 17.50
C ARG A 225 -1.06 1.91 18.32
N LEU A 226 -1.49 3.06 17.79
CA LEU A 226 -1.52 4.32 18.53
C LEU A 226 -2.47 4.21 19.72
N TYR A 227 -3.67 3.64 19.52
CA TYR A 227 -4.65 3.42 20.58
C TYR A 227 -4.32 2.22 21.48
N GLU A 228 -3.47 1.29 21.03
CA GLU A 228 -2.90 0.24 21.89
C GLU A 228 -1.96 0.81 22.97
N VAL A 229 -1.21 1.87 22.62
CA VAL A 229 -0.23 2.51 23.51
C VAL A 229 -0.73 3.78 24.20
N ALA A 230 -1.87 4.32 23.75
CA ALA A 230 -2.54 5.43 24.42
C ALA A 230 -3.12 4.97 25.77
N GLU A 231 -3.12 5.88 26.74
CA GLU A 231 -3.68 5.62 28.05
C GLU A 231 -5.19 5.83 28.05
N VAL A 232 -5.93 4.83 28.49
CA VAL A 232 -7.38 4.90 28.62
C VAL A 232 -7.74 5.62 29.91
N TRP A 233 -8.69 6.56 29.86
CA TRP A 233 -9.20 7.29 31.01
C TRP A 233 -10.73 7.30 31.09
N GLY A 234 -11.26 7.67 32.26
CA GLY A 234 -12.68 7.58 32.58
C GLY A 234 -13.18 6.14 32.70
N SER A 235 -14.45 5.88 32.35
CA SER A 235 -15.04 4.54 32.31
C SER A 235 -14.50 3.63 31.20
N GLY A 236 -13.43 4.02 30.51
CA GLY A 236 -12.90 3.32 29.33
C GLY A 236 -13.10 4.07 28.02
N CYS A 237 -13.56 5.33 28.07
CA CYS A 237 -14.14 6.04 26.92
C CYS A 237 -13.30 7.22 26.42
N GLY A 238 -12.18 7.51 27.09
CA GLY A 238 -11.24 8.54 26.67
C GLY A 238 -9.85 7.95 26.49
N TYR A 239 -9.07 8.54 25.59
CA TYR A 239 -7.66 8.22 25.41
C TYR A 239 -6.81 9.47 25.66
N ASN A 240 -5.58 9.28 26.12
CA ASN A 240 -4.59 10.35 26.22
C ASN A 240 -3.18 9.83 25.91
N ILE A 241 -2.33 10.72 25.41
CA ILE A 241 -0.89 10.51 25.23
C ILE A 241 -0.21 11.56 26.08
N ALA A 242 0.46 11.15 27.16
CA ALA A 242 1.13 12.04 28.10
C ALA A 242 0.21 13.15 28.66
N GLY A 243 -1.04 12.80 29.00
CA GLY A 243 -2.04 13.74 29.50
C GLY A 243 -2.74 14.58 28.42
N ILE A 244 -2.46 14.35 27.13
CA ILE A 244 -3.03 15.12 26.02
C ILE A 244 -3.99 14.25 25.20
N PRO A 245 -5.23 14.70 24.92
CA PRO A 245 -6.18 13.92 24.14
C PRO A 245 -5.78 13.86 22.65
N PRO A 246 -5.58 12.65 22.06
CA PRO A 246 -5.44 12.49 20.63
C PRO A 246 -6.79 12.59 19.92
N GLN A 247 -6.79 13.19 18.73
CA GLN A 247 -7.96 13.42 17.89
C GLN A 247 -7.65 12.94 16.48
N LEU A 248 -8.16 11.77 16.08
CA LEU A 248 -7.94 11.22 14.73
C LEU A 248 -8.95 11.82 13.76
N ASN A 249 -8.54 12.93 13.13
CA ASN A 249 -9.42 13.72 12.28
C ASN A 249 -9.69 13.04 10.93
N PHE A 250 -8.65 12.52 10.29
CA PHE A 250 -8.74 12.04 8.91
C PHE A 250 -7.81 10.86 8.63
N MET A 251 -8.31 9.84 7.94
CA MET A 251 -7.55 8.75 7.35
C MET A 251 -7.83 8.68 5.85
N GLY A 252 -6.85 9.07 5.03
CA GLY A 252 -6.93 9.01 3.56
C GLY A 252 -6.09 7.87 3.01
N VAL A 253 -6.71 6.80 2.55
CA VAL A 253 -5.99 5.61 2.05
C VAL A 253 -6.27 5.34 0.58
N TYR A 254 -5.25 4.84 -0.13
CA TYR A 254 -5.34 4.42 -1.52
C TYR A 254 -5.07 2.92 -1.63
N ASP A 255 -6.01 2.20 -2.25
CA ASP A 255 -5.95 0.81 -2.69
C ASP A 255 -5.17 -0.10 -1.72
N THR A 256 -5.73 -0.31 -0.53
CA THR A 256 -5.02 -1.00 0.57
C THR A 256 -4.66 -2.43 0.19
N VAL A 257 -3.38 -2.78 0.38
CA VAL A 257 -2.85 -4.14 0.19
C VAL A 257 -2.12 -4.54 1.46
N ALA A 258 -2.69 -5.44 2.27
CA ALA A 258 -2.09 -5.88 3.53
C ALA A 258 -1.08 -7.03 3.37
N SER A 259 -1.19 -7.83 2.31
CA SER A 259 -0.40 -9.04 2.15
C SER A 259 0.19 -9.22 0.76
N VAL A 260 1.35 -9.89 0.69
CA VAL A 260 1.90 -10.46 -0.54
C VAL A 260 2.22 -11.93 -0.29
N GLY A 261 1.86 -12.73 -1.27
CA GLY A 261 2.21 -14.13 -1.39
C GLY A 261 1.29 -14.72 -2.43
N ILE A 262 1.85 -15.52 -3.33
CA ILE A 262 1.10 -16.42 -4.22
C ILE A 262 -0.07 -17.00 -3.42
N ALA A 263 -1.29 -16.70 -3.87
CA ALA A 263 -2.53 -17.05 -3.19
C ALA A 263 -2.47 -18.51 -2.74
N GLY A 264 -2.38 -18.71 -1.42
CA GLY A 264 -2.16 -20.02 -0.80
C GLY A 264 -1.09 -20.03 0.30
N MET A 265 -0.07 -19.14 0.26
CA MET A 265 1.03 -19.17 1.24
C MET A 265 0.97 -18.06 2.31
N SER A 266 0.31 -16.92 2.07
CA SER A 266 0.47 -15.73 2.93
C SER A 266 -0.25 -15.76 4.28
N ARG A 267 -1.22 -16.67 4.49
CA ARG A 267 -1.87 -16.84 5.81
C ARG A 267 -1.16 -17.86 6.72
N VAL A 268 -0.21 -18.63 6.20
CA VAL A 268 0.47 -19.72 6.94
C VAL A 268 1.85 -19.30 7.46
N PHE A 269 2.48 -18.26 6.90
CA PHE A 269 3.74 -17.72 7.42
C PHE A 269 3.51 -16.68 8.54
N LYS A 270 3.32 -17.20 9.76
CA LYS A 270 3.11 -16.51 11.05
C LYS A 270 4.12 -15.42 11.47
N GLY A 271 5.03 -14.95 10.61
CA GLY A 271 6.20 -14.18 11.08
C GLY A 271 6.56 -12.88 10.36
N LYS A 272 5.91 -12.47 9.25
CA LYS A 272 6.39 -11.31 8.46
C LYS A 272 5.33 -10.26 8.06
N LEU A 273 4.04 -10.53 8.27
CA LEU A 273 2.93 -9.59 8.05
C LEU A 273 1.99 -9.44 9.27
N ASP A 274 2.43 -9.86 10.47
CA ASP A 274 1.60 -9.86 11.68
C ASP A 274 1.07 -8.45 12.06
N TRP A 275 1.83 -7.40 11.72
CA TRP A 275 1.43 -6.02 11.95
C TRP A 275 0.23 -5.57 11.09
N ALA A 276 -0.13 -6.33 10.05
CA ALA A 276 -1.29 -6.08 9.18
C ALA A 276 -2.35 -7.19 9.28
N ALA A 277 -2.31 -8.02 10.33
CA ALA A 277 -3.24 -9.14 10.50
C ALA A 277 -4.52 -8.74 11.26
N GLY A 278 -5.60 -9.46 10.96
CA GLY A 278 -6.86 -9.38 11.72
C GLY A 278 -7.45 -7.97 11.75
N GLU A 279 -7.78 -7.52 12.96
CA GLU A 279 -8.43 -6.22 13.20
C GLU A 279 -7.61 -5.01 12.74
N MET A 280 -6.30 -5.14 12.54
CA MET A 280 -5.43 -4.06 12.08
C MET A 280 -5.86 -3.53 10.70
N MET A 281 -6.50 -4.38 9.89
CA MET A 281 -7.12 -3.99 8.61
C MET A 281 -8.59 -3.62 8.77
N SER A 282 -9.07 -3.26 9.95
CA SER A 282 -10.34 -2.56 10.10
C SER A 282 -10.12 -1.06 10.23
N ILE A 283 -11.17 -0.26 10.04
CA ILE A 283 -11.12 1.17 10.39
C ILE A 283 -11.37 1.30 11.89
N HIS A 284 -10.40 1.85 12.61
CA HIS A 284 -10.51 2.05 14.06
C HIS A 284 -11.66 3.03 14.38
N PRO A 285 -12.50 2.78 15.41
CA PRO A 285 -13.69 3.61 15.71
C PRO A 285 -13.40 5.09 15.99
N GLU A 286 -12.21 5.39 16.48
CA GLU A 286 -11.77 6.77 16.79
C GLU A 286 -11.45 7.61 15.55
N VAL A 287 -11.40 7.01 14.36
CA VAL A 287 -11.19 7.74 13.10
C VAL A 287 -12.48 8.47 12.74
N LYS A 288 -12.49 9.81 12.87
CA LYS A 288 -13.67 10.64 12.57
C LYS A 288 -14.13 10.52 11.12
N GLN A 289 -13.18 10.54 10.19
CA GLN A 289 -13.44 10.35 8.77
C GLN A 289 -12.36 9.49 8.13
N CYS A 290 -12.76 8.36 7.56
CA CYS A 290 -11.92 7.56 6.68
C CYS A 290 -12.41 7.69 5.24
N VAL A 291 -11.49 7.96 4.31
CA VAL A 291 -11.72 7.97 2.87
C VAL A 291 -10.79 6.94 2.23
N HIS A 292 -11.35 5.97 1.52
CA HIS A 292 -10.60 4.94 0.81
C HIS A 292 -10.91 4.97 -0.70
N PHE A 293 -9.88 5.17 -1.51
CA PHE A 293 -9.98 5.09 -2.96
C PHE A 293 -9.33 3.80 -3.45
N ALA A 294 -10.11 2.91 -4.07
CA ALA A 294 -9.65 1.60 -4.52
C ALA A 294 -9.68 1.45 -6.04
N ALA A 295 -8.77 0.65 -6.59
CA ALA A 295 -8.62 0.42 -8.03
C ALA A 295 -9.57 -0.66 -8.54
N LEU A 296 -10.31 -0.35 -9.60
CA LEU A 296 -11.26 -1.26 -10.24
C LEU A 296 -10.63 -2.36 -11.10
N HIS A 297 -9.48 -2.08 -11.71
CA HIS A 297 -8.94 -2.93 -12.79
C HIS A 297 -7.69 -3.71 -12.39
N GLU A 298 -7.16 -3.52 -11.18
CA GLU A 298 -6.01 -4.30 -10.68
C GLU A 298 -6.35 -5.81 -10.63
N GLN A 299 -5.46 -6.65 -11.16
CA GLN A 299 -5.68 -8.11 -11.25
C GLN A 299 -4.55 -8.94 -10.65
N ARG A 300 -3.41 -8.34 -10.25
CA ARG A 300 -2.25 -9.09 -9.75
C ARG A 300 -2.55 -9.89 -8.49
N ILE A 301 -1.93 -11.08 -8.38
CA ILE A 301 -2.14 -12.03 -7.27
C ILE A 301 -1.54 -11.49 -5.98
N ASN A 302 -0.50 -10.69 -6.13
CA ASN A 302 0.21 -10.06 -5.03
C ASN A 302 -0.45 -8.73 -4.59
N PHE A 303 -1.57 -8.32 -5.19
CA PHE A 303 -2.25 -7.08 -4.86
C PHE A 303 -3.72 -7.30 -4.49
N PRO A 304 -4.03 -8.21 -3.54
CA PRO A 304 -5.39 -8.35 -3.03
C PRO A 304 -5.82 -7.04 -2.36
N LEU A 305 -7.09 -6.68 -2.51
CA LEU A 305 -7.66 -5.46 -1.94
C LEU A 305 -8.23 -5.73 -0.54
N ASP A 306 -7.86 -4.93 0.44
CA ASP A 306 -8.54 -4.87 1.74
C ASP A 306 -9.52 -3.69 1.75
N LEU A 307 -10.82 -3.97 1.61
CA LEU A 307 -11.86 -2.95 1.70
C LEU A 307 -11.85 -2.26 3.08
N ALA A 308 -12.19 -0.99 3.11
CA ALA A 308 -12.24 -0.13 4.29
C ALA A 308 -13.66 -0.04 4.86
N SER A 309 -14.24 -1.19 5.21
CA SER A 309 -15.58 -1.24 5.81
C SER A 309 -15.67 -0.38 7.07
N GLY A 310 -16.65 0.53 7.09
CA GLY A 310 -16.82 1.55 8.14
C GLY A 310 -16.29 2.94 7.76
N GLY A 311 -15.47 3.04 6.70
CA GLY A 311 -15.10 4.30 6.06
C GLY A 311 -15.98 4.64 4.84
N ARG A 312 -15.71 5.80 4.24
CA ARG A 312 -16.27 6.20 2.95
C ARG A 312 -15.37 5.67 1.85
N GLU A 313 -15.88 4.75 1.05
CA GLU A 313 -15.11 4.05 0.03
C GLU A 313 -15.64 4.34 -1.38
N SER A 314 -14.72 4.60 -2.30
CA SER A 314 -14.98 4.94 -3.71
C SER A 314 -14.05 4.15 -4.62
N LEU A 315 -14.61 3.59 -5.69
CA LEU A 315 -13.86 2.79 -6.67
C LEU A 315 -13.50 3.64 -7.88
N TYR A 316 -12.21 3.72 -8.20
CA TYR A 316 -11.69 4.53 -9.31
C TYR A 316 -11.17 3.65 -10.46
N PRO A 317 -11.22 4.16 -11.70
CA PRO A 317 -10.66 3.46 -12.86
C PRO A 317 -9.14 3.30 -12.77
N GLY A 318 -8.59 2.42 -13.60
CA GLY A 318 -7.17 2.05 -13.62
C GLY A 318 -6.75 0.95 -12.64
N MET A 319 -5.44 0.71 -12.63
CA MET A 319 -4.72 -0.24 -11.78
C MET A 319 -4.31 0.38 -10.43
N HIS A 320 -3.57 -0.39 -9.63
CA HIS A 320 -3.09 0.04 -8.30
C HIS A 320 -2.43 1.44 -8.28
N SER A 321 -1.43 1.66 -9.13
CA SER A 321 -0.69 2.94 -9.19
C SER A 321 -1.36 3.99 -10.09
N ASP A 322 -2.40 3.62 -10.84
CA ASP A 322 -3.29 4.60 -11.47
C ASP A 322 -4.19 5.29 -10.43
N VAL A 323 -4.42 4.66 -9.28
CA VAL A 323 -5.14 5.26 -8.15
C VAL A 323 -4.18 5.90 -7.15
N GLY A 324 -3.10 5.21 -6.78
CA GLY A 324 -2.16 5.69 -5.76
C GLY A 324 -1.01 6.57 -6.27
N GLY A 325 -0.83 6.68 -7.58
CA GLY A 325 0.32 7.35 -8.19
C GLY A 325 1.59 6.48 -8.21
N GLY A 326 2.67 7.01 -8.79
CA GLY A 326 3.97 6.34 -8.90
C GLY A 326 4.47 6.14 -10.34
N TYR A 327 3.60 6.27 -11.34
CA TYR A 327 4.01 6.31 -12.75
C TYR A 327 4.61 7.69 -13.11
N SER A 328 5.71 7.67 -13.87
CA SER A 328 6.39 8.89 -14.33
C SER A 328 5.74 9.36 -15.65
N PRO A 329 5.73 10.66 -15.97
CA PRO A 329 5.28 11.10 -17.29
C PRO A 329 6.07 10.41 -18.40
N GLY A 330 5.37 9.81 -19.35
CA GLY A 330 6.01 9.13 -20.48
C GLY A 330 6.67 7.79 -20.17
N GLY A 331 6.86 7.46 -18.90
CA GLY A 331 7.32 6.15 -18.44
C GLY A 331 6.14 5.35 -17.92
N GLY A 332 5.89 4.17 -18.49
CA GLY A 332 4.69 3.40 -18.18
C GLY A 332 3.79 3.26 -19.40
N GLN A 333 4.24 2.53 -20.41
CA GLN A 333 3.40 1.89 -21.42
C GLN A 333 2.66 2.87 -22.35
N GLY A 334 3.24 4.05 -22.59
CA GLY A 334 2.67 5.05 -23.49
C GLY A 334 1.37 5.69 -22.98
N LYS A 335 1.15 5.67 -21.66
CA LYS A 335 0.02 6.34 -21.00
C LYS A 335 0.38 7.80 -20.68
N ASP A 336 -0.63 8.65 -20.48
CA ASP A 336 -0.44 10.10 -20.21
C ASP A 336 0.20 10.87 -21.39
N PHE A 337 -0.08 10.42 -22.62
CA PHE A 337 0.33 11.13 -23.83
C PHE A 337 -0.79 12.05 -24.34
N VAL A 338 -0.42 13.31 -24.60
CA VAL A 338 -1.28 14.31 -25.24
C VAL A 338 -0.52 14.86 -26.44
N GLY A 339 -1.15 14.90 -27.61
CA GLY A 339 -0.51 15.39 -28.83
C GLY A 339 0.79 14.65 -29.19
N GLY A 340 0.90 13.36 -28.82
CA GLY A 340 2.08 12.53 -29.10
C GLY A 340 3.27 12.75 -28.16
N LYS A 341 3.09 13.48 -27.04
CA LYS A 341 4.12 13.67 -26.02
C LYS A 341 3.58 13.38 -24.63
N ALA A 342 4.45 12.90 -23.75
CA ALA A 342 4.15 12.78 -22.32
C ALA A 342 3.84 14.15 -21.71
N ASP A 343 2.69 14.28 -21.05
CA ASP A 343 2.21 15.55 -20.51
C ASP A 343 2.52 15.70 -19.01
N GLY A 344 2.29 14.64 -18.24
CA GLY A 344 2.48 14.64 -16.80
C GLY A 344 1.26 15.11 -16.01
N THR A 345 0.23 15.68 -16.63
CA THR A 345 -1.04 16.04 -16.00
C THR A 345 -2.23 15.25 -16.53
N ALA A 346 -2.02 14.41 -17.56
CA ALA A 346 -3.00 13.46 -18.11
C ALA A 346 -2.85 12.04 -17.52
N LYS A 347 -2.26 11.90 -16.32
CA LYS A 347 -2.23 10.61 -15.59
C LYS A 347 -3.53 10.38 -14.84
N LEU A 348 -4.06 9.17 -14.90
CA LEU A 348 -5.29 8.81 -14.19
C LEU A 348 -5.23 9.09 -12.67
N SER A 349 -4.04 8.95 -12.08
CA SER A 349 -3.76 9.24 -10.66
C SER A 349 -3.92 10.71 -10.27
N GLN A 350 -3.99 11.65 -11.22
CA GLN A 350 -4.29 13.05 -10.92
C GLN A 350 -5.71 13.22 -10.39
N ILE A 351 -6.68 12.44 -10.90
CA ILE A 351 -8.06 12.49 -10.46
C ILE A 351 -8.16 12.17 -8.96
N THR A 352 -7.56 11.05 -8.55
CA THR A 352 -7.61 10.58 -7.17
C THR A 352 -6.77 11.45 -6.23
N LEU A 353 -5.69 12.05 -6.71
CA LEU A 353 -4.90 13.04 -5.95
C LEU A 353 -5.74 14.26 -5.60
N ILE A 354 -6.40 14.85 -6.60
CA ILE A 354 -7.22 16.06 -6.44
C ILE A 354 -8.43 15.77 -5.54
N ASP A 355 -9.07 14.62 -5.73
CA ASP A 355 -10.22 14.20 -4.92
C ASP A 355 -9.82 13.99 -3.45
N MET A 356 -8.70 13.32 -3.16
CA MET A 356 -8.26 13.07 -1.78
C MET A 356 -7.77 14.35 -1.12
N HIS A 357 -7.06 15.21 -1.85
CA HIS A 357 -6.65 16.53 -1.37
C HIS A 357 -7.86 17.36 -0.94
N HIS A 358 -8.89 17.41 -1.77
CA HIS A 358 -10.12 18.11 -1.46
C HIS A 358 -10.82 17.54 -0.21
N GLU A 359 -10.90 16.22 -0.10
CA GLU A 359 -11.52 15.55 1.04
C GLU A 359 -10.74 15.74 2.35
N ALA A 360 -9.41 15.72 2.28
CA ALA A 360 -8.55 16.01 3.42
C ALA A 360 -8.74 17.46 3.91
N ILE A 361 -8.74 18.45 3.02
CA ILE A 361 -8.92 19.84 3.42
C ILE A 361 -10.31 20.07 4.00
N LYS A 362 -11.36 19.46 3.43
CA LYS A 362 -12.73 19.52 3.98
C LYS A 362 -12.81 18.93 5.40
N ALA A 363 -12.03 17.89 5.67
CA ALA A 363 -11.91 17.29 7.00
C ALA A 363 -11.03 18.10 7.97
N GLY A 364 -10.51 19.25 7.56
CA GLY A 364 -9.68 20.13 8.40
C GLY A 364 -8.20 19.75 8.45
N VAL A 365 -7.72 18.90 7.54
CA VAL A 365 -6.29 18.61 7.41
C VAL A 365 -5.55 19.87 6.93
N LEU A 366 -4.45 20.20 7.59
CA LEU A 366 -3.66 21.41 7.31
C LEU A 366 -2.76 21.26 6.08
N LEU A 367 -3.38 21.34 4.90
CA LEU A 367 -2.70 21.36 3.60
C LEU A 367 -2.94 22.70 2.90
N LYS A 368 -1.99 23.12 2.06
CA LYS A 368 -2.18 24.20 1.09
C LYS A 368 -3.38 23.89 0.20
N THR A 369 -4.23 24.88 -0.02
CA THR A 369 -5.35 24.84 -0.96
C THR A 369 -4.86 24.66 -2.40
N ILE A 370 -5.76 24.24 -3.29
CA ILE A 370 -5.41 24.03 -4.69
C ILE A 370 -5.00 25.36 -5.35
N GLU A 371 -5.58 26.48 -4.91
CA GLU A 371 -5.21 27.83 -5.30
C GLU A 371 -3.78 28.18 -4.87
N GLU A 372 -3.43 27.95 -3.61
CA GLU A 372 -2.08 28.20 -3.08
C GLU A 372 -1.02 27.35 -3.80
N LEU A 373 -1.31 26.08 -4.08
CA LEU A 373 -0.40 25.20 -4.81
C LEU A 373 -0.13 25.70 -6.23
N ARG A 374 -1.17 26.22 -6.90
CA ARG A 374 -1.05 26.71 -8.28
C ARG A 374 -0.20 27.97 -8.44
N THR A 375 0.10 28.67 -7.35
CA THR A 375 1.02 29.82 -7.38
C THR A 375 2.49 29.41 -7.61
N GLN A 376 2.80 28.11 -7.53
CA GLN A 376 4.14 27.58 -7.65
C GLN A 376 4.22 26.63 -8.85
N ALA A 377 5.17 26.84 -9.77
CA ALA A 377 5.24 26.10 -11.04
C ALA A 377 5.23 24.56 -10.86
N ILE A 378 6.01 24.05 -9.91
CA ILE A 378 6.17 22.62 -9.68
C ILE A 378 4.88 21.98 -9.07
N PRO A 379 4.35 22.47 -7.93
CA PRO A 379 3.06 22.00 -7.41
C PRO A 379 1.87 22.22 -8.36
N ALA A 380 1.85 23.31 -9.14
CA ALA A 380 0.81 23.56 -10.16
C ALA A 380 0.76 22.43 -11.20
N MET A 381 1.93 21.96 -11.66
CA MET A 381 2.03 20.81 -12.55
C MET A 381 1.57 19.53 -11.84
N HIS A 382 2.03 19.28 -10.60
CA HIS A 382 1.73 18.03 -9.89
C HIS A 382 0.28 17.86 -9.46
N PHE A 383 -0.46 18.96 -9.32
CA PHE A 383 -1.89 18.97 -9.01
C PHE A 383 -2.73 19.42 -10.22
N GLY A 384 -2.12 19.49 -11.41
CA GLY A 384 -2.83 19.73 -12.65
C GLY A 384 -3.55 18.48 -13.13
N CYS A 385 -4.67 18.66 -13.81
CA CYS A 385 -5.41 17.60 -14.48
C CYS A 385 -5.70 18.05 -15.91
N HIS A 386 -5.18 17.31 -16.89
CA HIS A 386 -5.31 17.70 -18.29
C HIS A 386 -6.79 17.66 -18.73
N PRO A 387 -7.27 18.61 -19.56
CA PRO A 387 -8.66 18.63 -20.02
C PRO A 387 -9.10 17.36 -20.76
N ASP A 388 -8.22 16.71 -21.52
CA ASP A 388 -8.54 15.42 -22.17
C ASP A 388 -8.80 14.32 -21.14
N LEU A 389 -8.00 14.26 -20.07
CA LEU A 389 -8.22 13.32 -18.98
C LEU A 389 -9.56 13.61 -18.29
N VAL A 390 -9.88 14.88 -18.02
CA VAL A 390 -11.18 15.27 -17.43
C VAL A 390 -12.35 14.80 -18.30
N ARG A 391 -12.29 15.09 -19.61
CA ARG A 391 -13.31 14.70 -20.59
C ARG A 391 -13.49 13.18 -20.59
N ASP A 392 -12.41 12.43 -20.76
CA ASP A 392 -12.47 10.98 -20.95
C ASP A 392 -12.84 10.24 -19.65
N TYR A 393 -12.35 10.72 -18.50
CA TYR A 393 -12.77 10.22 -17.18
C TYR A 393 -14.27 10.43 -16.94
N ASN A 394 -14.79 11.63 -17.23
CA ASN A 394 -16.21 11.93 -17.05
C ASN A 394 -17.08 11.16 -18.04
N ALA A 395 -16.64 11.00 -19.29
CA ALA A 395 -17.30 10.17 -20.29
C ALA A 395 -17.33 8.69 -19.86
N TRP A 396 -16.23 8.18 -19.29
CA TRP A 396 -16.18 6.84 -18.72
C TRP A 396 -17.15 6.70 -17.53
N LEU A 397 -17.17 7.65 -16.60
CA LEU A 397 -18.05 7.62 -15.42
C LEU A 397 -19.54 7.57 -15.83
N ALA A 398 -19.91 8.25 -16.92
CA ALA A 398 -21.27 8.22 -17.46
C ALA A 398 -21.57 6.97 -18.32
N GLY A 399 -20.56 6.44 -19.01
CA GLY A 399 -20.72 5.48 -20.11
C GLY A 399 -20.20 4.06 -19.86
N HIS A 400 -19.65 3.76 -18.68
CA HIS A 400 -19.07 2.42 -18.42
C HIS A 400 -20.13 1.31 -18.26
N GLY A 401 -21.39 1.63 -17.95
CA GLY A 401 -22.50 0.68 -17.98
C GLY A 401 -22.48 -0.44 -16.92
N VAL A 402 -21.67 -0.34 -15.87
CA VAL A 402 -21.69 -1.27 -14.73
C VAL A 402 -22.69 -0.79 -13.68
N SER A 403 -23.57 -1.67 -13.23
CA SER A 403 -24.59 -1.35 -12.21
C SER A 403 -23.97 -1.03 -10.86
N THR A 404 -24.65 -0.20 -10.06
CA THR A 404 -24.36 -0.13 -8.62
C THR A 404 -24.59 -1.47 -7.96
N GLY A 405 -23.75 -1.77 -6.97
CA GLY A 405 -23.82 -3.02 -6.20
C GLY A 405 -22.71 -3.10 -5.18
N GLY A 406 -22.44 -4.29 -4.65
CA GLY A 406 -21.31 -4.51 -3.76
C GLY A 406 -19.98 -4.19 -4.46
N HIS A 407 -19.00 -3.65 -3.73
CA HIS A 407 -17.73 -3.26 -4.35
C HIS A 407 -16.99 -4.44 -5.00
N ALA A 408 -17.04 -5.63 -4.39
CA ALA A 408 -16.47 -6.83 -5.00
C ALA A 408 -17.16 -7.20 -6.34
N GLU A 409 -18.46 -6.98 -6.46
CA GLU A 409 -19.22 -7.22 -7.70
C GLU A 409 -18.88 -6.20 -8.77
N GLN A 410 -18.77 -4.92 -8.40
CA GLN A 410 -18.32 -3.86 -9.30
C GLN A 410 -16.91 -4.12 -9.82
N ILE A 411 -15.96 -4.50 -8.94
CA ILE A 411 -14.60 -4.90 -9.34
C ILE A 411 -14.63 -6.07 -10.32
N ARG A 412 -15.46 -7.09 -10.06
CA ARG A 412 -15.63 -8.24 -10.97
C ARG A 412 -16.21 -7.80 -12.33
N ALA A 413 -17.21 -6.92 -12.35
CA ALA A 413 -17.81 -6.44 -13.59
C ALA A 413 -16.84 -5.59 -14.42
N HIS A 414 -16.05 -4.71 -13.80
CA HIS A 414 -15.01 -3.93 -14.47
C HIS A 414 -13.85 -4.82 -14.95
N CYS A 415 -13.48 -5.86 -14.21
CA CYS A 415 -12.52 -6.87 -14.67
C CYS A 415 -12.98 -7.54 -15.97
N ARG A 416 -14.27 -7.86 -16.11
CA ARG A 416 -14.81 -8.42 -17.37
C ARG A 416 -14.61 -7.48 -18.56
N GLN A 417 -14.82 -6.17 -18.37
CA GLN A 417 -14.57 -5.17 -19.43
C GLN A 417 -13.10 -5.11 -19.81
N TYR A 418 -12.19 -5.15 -18.83
CA TYR A 418 -10.76 -5.12 -19.07
C TYR A 418 -10.27 -6.40 -19.79
N VAL A 419 -10.77 -7.57 -19.40
CA VAL A 419 -10.45 -8.85 -20.09
C VAL A 419 -11.01 -8.87 -21.52
N ALA A 420 -12.22 -8.36 -21.74
CA ALA A 420 -12.78 -8.20 -23.08
C ALA A 420 -11.90 -7.26 -23.94
N TRP A 421 -11.43 -6.15 -23.38
CA TRP A 421 -10.49 -5.24 -24.04
C TRP A 421 -9.14 -5.91 -24.35
N LYS A 422 -8.57 -6.71 -23.42
CA LYS A 422 -7.38 -7.54 -23.72
C LYS A 422 -7.63 -8.52 -24.87
N GLY A 423 -8.84 -9.06 -24.95
CA GLY A 423 -9.30 -9.90 -26.06
C GLY A 423 -9.36 -9.15 -27.39
N GLN A 424 -9.88 -7.92 -27.41
CA GLN A 424 -9.87 -7.05 -28.59
C GLN A 424 -8.44 -6.75 -29.07
N ARG A 425 -7.52 -6.45 -28.14
CA ARG A 425 -6.10 -6.16 -28.41
C ARG A 425 -5.29 -7.39 -28.82
N TYR A 426 -5.83 -8.59 -28.59
CA TYR A 426 -5.25 -9.87 -29.03
C TYR A 426 -5.48 -10.14 -30.52
N GLN A 427 -6.65 -9.78 -31.05
CA GLN A 427 -7.06 -10.18 -32.40
C GLN A 427 -6.16 -9.55 -33.49
N PRO A 428 -5.98 -10.21 -34.64
CA PRO A 428 -5.36 -9.58 -35.81
C PRO A 428 -6.18 -8.38 -36.32
N GLY A 429 -5.50 -7.40 -36.92
CA GLY A 429 -6.13 -6.23 -37.55
C GLY A 429 -5.83 -4.91 -36.84
N GLY A 430 -6.62 -3.88 -37.15
CA GLY A 430 -6.40 -2.51 -36.64
C GLY A 430 -6.57 -2.35 -35.12
N GLU A 431 -7.29 -3.26 -34.48
CA GLU A 431 -7.50 -3.28 -33.03
C GLU A 431 -6.36 -3.99 -32.27
N ASN A 432 -5.42 -4.62 -32.97
CA ASN A 432 -4.32 -5.32 -32.34
C ASN A 432 -3.46 -4.36 -31.50
N LEU A 433 -2.94 -4.85 -30.37
CA LEU A 433 -2.08 -4.10 -29.46
C LEU A 433 -0.97 -3.32 -30.19
N GLN A 434 -0.26 -3.95 -31.12
CA GLN A 434 0.88 -3.34 -31.81
C GLN A 434 0.47 -2.20 -32.75
N GLN A 435 -0.80 -2.14 -33.12
CA GLN A 435 -1.36 -1.09 -33.96
C GLN A 435 -1.86 0.12 -33.16
N GLN A 436 -1.95 0.01 -31.84
CA GLN A 436 -2.50 1.07 -31.01
C GLN A 436 -1.51 2.22 -30.78
N PRO A 437 -2.00 3.47 -30.69
CA PRO A 437 -1.15 4.63 -30.43
C PRO A 437 -0.30 4.49 -29.17
N PHE A 438 -0.88 4.06 -28.05
CA PHE A 438 -0.16 3.93 -26.78
C PHE A 438 1.02 2.94 -26.88
N TYR A 439 0.83 1.80 -27.56
CA TYR A 439 1.91 0.85 -27.77
C TYR A 439 3.03 1.45 -28.63
N ARG A 440 2.69 2.16 -29.71
CA ARG A 440 3.68 2.78 -30.60
C ARG A 440 4.47 3.90 -29.90
N GLN A 441 3.81 4.61 -28.98
CA GLN A 441 4.39 5.72 -28.20
C GLN A 441 5.20 5.24 -26.99
N ALA A 442 4.95 4.03 -26.50
CA ALA A 442 5.73 3.43 -25.42
C ALA A 442 7.22 3.30 -25.79
N ASP A 443 8.09 3.35 -24.78
CA ASP A 443 9.51 3.09 -24.95
C ASP A 443 9.77 1.61 -25.32
N GLY A 444 11.01 1.29 -25.69
CA GLY A 444 11.36 -0.06 -26.17
C GLY A 444 11.11 -1.15 -25.12
N GLU A 445 11.36 -0.84 -23.86
CA GLU A 445 11.20 -1.78 -22.75
C GLU A 445 9.72 -2.05 -22.44
N ASP A 446 8.91 -0.99 -22.39
CA ASP A 446 7.48 -1.12 -22.21
C ASP A 446 6.81 -1.81 -23.41
N LYS A 447 7.31 -1.61 -24.63
CA LYS A 447 6.86 -2.37 -25.82
C LYS A 447 7.13 -3.86 -25.67
N ASP A 448 8.30 -4.23 -25.17
CA ASP A 448 8.66 -5.63 -24.93
C ASP A 448 7.76 -6.24 -23.85
N ASP A 449 7.57 -5.56 -22.73
CA ASP A 449 6.68 -5.98 -21.64
C ASP A 449 5.24 -6.22 -22.12
N LEU A 450 4.66 -5.22 -22.79
CA LEU A 450 3.30 -5.29 -23.31
C LEU A 450 3.14 -6.43 -24.33
N ASN A 451 4.11 -6.56 -25.24
CA ASN A 451 4.08 -7.60 -26.27
C ASN A 451 4.28 -9.00 -25.69
N ASN A 452 5.19 -9.15 -24.72
CA ASN A 452 5.40 -10.40 -23.99
C ASN A 452 4.14 -10.81 -23.25
N ALA A 453 3.51 -9.88 -22.53
CA ALA A 453 2.29 -10.13 -21.80
C ALA A 453 1.11 -10.50 -22.71
N GLN A 454 1.00 -9.83 -23.86
CA GLN A 454 -0.02 -10.14 -24.87
C GLN A 454 0.19 -11.52 -25.51
N ARG A 455 1.44 -11.88 -25.80
CA ARG A 455 1.79 -13.20 -26.33
C ARG A 455 1.46 -14.31 -25.32
N ASP A 456 1.84 -14.13 -24.06
CA ASP A 456 1.61 -15.13 -23.02
C ASP A 456 0.10 -15.27 -22.73
N PHE A 457 -0.66 -14.17 -22.76
CA PHE A 457 -2.11 -14.19 -22.74
C PHE A 457 -2.72 -14.93 -23.94
N GLY A 458 -2.26 -14.64 -25.16
CA GLY A 458 -2.72 -15.31 -26.38
C GLY A 458 -2.51 -16.81 -26.33
N ARG A 459 -1.32 -17.27 -25.91
CA ARG A 459 -1.03 -18.70 -25.69
C ARG A 459 -1.98 -19.33 -24.69
N LEU A 460 -2.27 -18.65 -23.57
CA LEU A 460 -3.21 -19.14 -22.57
C LEU A 460 -4.63 -19.29 -23.16
N VAL A 461 -5.11 -18.28 -23.88
CA VAL A 461 -6.43 -18.27 -24.53
C VAL A 461 -6.53 -19.36 -25.59
N ASP A 462 -5.52 -19.52 -26.44
CA ASP A 462 -5.51 -20.53 -27.50
C ASP A 462 -5.51 -21.95 -26.93
N ASN A 463 -4.66 -22.21 -25.92
CA ASN A 463 -4.57 -23.51 -25.27
C ASN A 463 -5.88 -23.89 -24.58
N LEU A 464 -6.46 -22.97 -23.80
CA LEU A 464 -7.75 -23.22 -23.13
C LEU A 464 -8.90 -23.28 -24.13
N GLY A 465 -8.87 -22.49 -25.20
CA GLY A 465 -9.84 -22.55 -26.29
C GLY A 465 -9.80 -23.88 -27.04
N GLN A 466 -8.61 -24.44 -27.27
CA GLN A 466 -8.46 -25.79 -27.80
C GLN A 466 -9.03 -26.83 -26.83
N GLY A 467 -8.69 -26.74 -25.54
CA GLY A 467 -9.24 -27.62 -24.51
C GLY A 467 -10.77 -27.57 -24.41
N ARG A 468 -11.39 -26.39 -24.57
CA ARG A 468 -12.85 -26.21 -24.64
C ARG A 468 -13.44 -26.97 -25.82
N ARG A 469 -12.85 -26.85 -27.02
CA ARG A 469 -13.29 -27.57 -28.23
C ARG A 469 -13.14 -29.08 -28.07
N ASP A 470 -11.99 -29.53 -27.58
CA ASP A 470 -11.72 -30.95 -27.36
C ASP A 470 -12.67 -31.57 -26.33
N MET A 471 -12.96 -30.85 -25.23
CA MET A 471 -13.96 -31.30 -24.25
C MET A 471 -15.36 -31.38 -24.84
N ALA A 472 -15.76 -30.42 -25.68
CA ALA A 472 -17.06 -30.46 -26.35
C ALA A 472 -17.16 -31.64 -27.33
N ALA A 473 -16.11 -31.89 -28.11
CA ALA A 473 -16.02 -33.04 -29.01
C ALA A 473 -16.06 -34.36 -28.23
N HIS A 474 -15.31 -34.47 -27.13
CA HIS A 474 -15.31 -35.64 -26.26
C HIS A 474 -16.69 -35.91 -25.64
N ARG A 475 -17.38 -34.87 -25.13
CA ARG A 475 -18.76 -35.01 -24.62
C ARG A 475 -19.72 -35.50 -25.71
N THR A 476 -19.60 -34.99 -26.93
CA THR A 476 -20.41 -35.41 -28.07
C THR A 476 -20.15 -36.89 -28.40
N GLN A 477 -18.89 -37.30 -28.46
CA GLN A 477 -18.50 -38.69 -28.71
C GLN A 477 -19.06 -39.64 -27.63
N MET A 478 -18.96 -39.25 -26.36
CA MET A 478 -19.49 -40.03 -25.23
C MET A 478 -21.02 -40.17 -25.29
N ALA A 479 -21.73 -39.08 -25.62
CA ALA A 479 -23.19 -39.12 -25.78
C ALA A 479 -23.61 -40.04 -26.93
N GLN A 480 -22.92 -39.96 -28.07
CA GLN A 480 -23.18 -40.84 -29.21
C GLN A 480 -22.87 -42.31 -28.90
N ALA A 481 -21.78 -42.59 -28.17
CA ALA A 481 -21.46 -43.94 -27.71
C ALA A 481 -22.55 -44.50 -26.77
N GLN A 482 -23.02 -43.68 -25.82
CA GLN A 482 -24.13 -44.05 -24.94
C GLN A 482 -25.41 -44.35 -25.70
N GLN A 483 -25.75 -43.54 -26.70
CA GLN A 483 -26.92 -43.77 -27.57
C GLN A 483 -26.82 -45.10 -28.31
N ARG A 484 -25.65 -45.41 -28.91
CA ARG A 484 -25.44 -46.69 -29.61
C ARG A 484 -25.52 -47.90 -28.67
N MET A 485 -24.97 -47.79 -27.46
CA MET A 485 -25.06 -48.85 -26.45
C MET A 485 -26.51 -49.09 -26.01
N GLU A 486 -27.30 -48.02 -25.80
CA GLU A 486 -28.71 -48.11 -25.43
C GLU A 486 -29.56 -48.69 -26.57
N GLU A 487 -29.32 -48.28 -27.81
CA GLU A 487 -29.98 -48.86 -28.99
C GLU A 487 -29.67 -50.35 -29.16
N GLY A 488 -28.39 -50.74 -29.00
CA GLY A 488 -27.98 -52.13 -29.01
C GLY A 488 -28.68 -52.95 -27.90
N ARG A 489 -28.81 -52.38 -26.70
CA ARG A 489 -29.54 -53.00 -25.60
C ARG A 489 -31.03 -53.16 -25.91
N ARG A 490 -31.68 -52.16 -26.51
CA ARG A 490 -33.10 -52.20 -26.92
C ARG A 490 -33.37 -53.19 -28.04
N THR A 491 -32.43 -53.36 -28.97
CA THR A 491 -32.57 -54.26 -30.12
C THR A 491 -32.09 -55.70 -29.84
N GLY A 492 -31.68 -55.99 -28.60
CA GLY A 492 -31.18 -57.32 -28.21
C GLY A 492 -29.79 -57.66 -28.74
N ARG A 493 -29.03 -56.66 -29.21
CA ARG A 493 -27.65 -56.78 -29.71
C ARG A 493 -26.73 -55.82 -28.94
N PRO A 494 -26.30 -56.17 -27.72
CA PRO A 494 -25.46 -55.29 -26.90
C PRO A 494 -24.17 -54.91 -27.65
N VAL A 495 -23.91 -53.61 -27.76
CA VAL A 495 -22.67 -53.06 -28.32
C VAL A 495 -21.77 -52.66 -27.14
N PHE A 496 -20.50 -53.08 -27.17
CA PHE A 496 -19.51 -52.66 -26.19
C PHE A 496 -18.51 -51.72 -26.85
N GLU A 497 -18.48 -50.45 -26.41
CA GLU A 497 -17.50 -49.48 -26.88
C GLU A 497 -16.50 -49.15 -25.76
N PRO A 498 -15.19 -49.12 -26.05
CA PRO A 498 -14.20 -48.67 -25.07
C PRO A 498 -14.45 -47.20 -24.71
N ALA A 499 -14.30 -46.87 -23.42
CA ALA A 499 -14.42 -45.49 -22.97
C ALA A 499 -13.35 -44.62 -23.65
N ALA A 500 -13.80 -43.70 -24.52
CA ALA A 500 -12.91 -42.74 -25.15
C ALA A 500 -12.23 -41.89 -24.07
N ARG A 501 -10.92 -41.69 -24.19
CA ARG A 501 -10.19 -40.78 -23.29
C ARG A 501 -10.17 -39.39 -23.91
N ALA A 502 -10.46 -38.37 -23.11
CA ALA A 502 -10.28 -36.98 -23.52
C ALA A 502 -8.79 -36.68 -23.79
N SER A 503 -8.52 -35.67 -24.64
CA SER A 503 -7.16 -35.18 -24.86
C SER A 503 -6.59 -34.52 -23.60
N GLN A 504 -5.26 -34.36 -23.53
CA GLN A 504 -4.64 -33.63 -22.41
C GLN A 504 -5.15 -32.17 -22.31
N PRO A 505 -5.24 -31.38 -23.40
CA PRO A 505 -5.87 -30.05 -23.36
C PRO A 505 -7.29 -30.04 -22.82
N ALA A 506 -8.07 -31.09 -23.12
CA ALA A 506 -9.43 -31.23 -22.65
C ALA A 506 -9.48 -31.38 -21.12
N TYR A 507 -8.62 -32.24 -20.56
CA TYR A 507 -8.49 -32.39 -19.11
C TYR A 507 -7.97 -31.12 -18.43
N ASP A 508 -7.03 -30.41 -19.04
CA ASP A 508 -6.49 -29.17 -18.48
C ASP A 508 -7.58 -28.08 -18.43
N TYR A 509 -8.39 -27.95 -19.49
CA TYR A 509 -9.57 -27.07 -19.50
C TYR A 509 -10.60 -27.49 -18.43
N ALA A 510 -10.87 -28.79 -18.28
CA ALA A 510 -11.85 -29.28 -17.29
C ALA A 510 -11.46 -28.99 -15.83
N ARG A 511 -10.17 -28.69 -15.55
CA ARG A 511 -9.67 -28.39 -14.19
C ARG A 511 -9.65 -26.90 -13.86
N ILE A 512 -9.88 -26.01 -14.83
CA ILE A 512 -9.82 -24.57 -14.55
C ILE A 512 -11.00 -24.13 -13.67
N PRO A 513 -10.84 -23.08 -12.85
CA PRO A 513 -11.94 -22.49 -12.10
C PRO A 513 -13.06 -21.98 -13.02
N ALA A 514 -14.32 -22.07 -12.58
CA ALA A 514 -15.47 -21.56 -13.34
C ALA A 514 -15.37 -20.05 -13.64
N GLU A 515 -14.73 -19.30 -12.76
CA GLU A 515 -14.46 -17.87 -12.98
C GLU A 515 -13.50 -17.64 -14.16
N THR A 516 -12.48 -18.50 -14.30
CA THR A 516 -11.52 -18.47 -15.42
C THR A 516 -12.20 -18.84 -16.72
N SER A 517 -13.07 -19.86 -16.74
CA SER A 517 -13.83 -20.21 -17.95
C SER A 517 -14.77 -19.07 -18.37
N THR A 518 -15.42 -18.41 -17.42
CA THR A 518 -16.29 -17.25 -17.69
C THR A 518 -15.54 -16.10 -18.35
N LEU A 519 -14.31 -15.81 -17.87
CA LEU A 519 -13.48 -14.75 -18.46
C LEU A 519 -12.91 -15.16 -19.82
N LEU A 520 -12.59 -16.44 -20.01
CA LEU A 520 -12.15 -16.98 -21.29
C LEU A 520 -13.25 -16.81 -22.36
N ASP A 521 -14.51 -17.08 -22.02
CA ASP A 521 -15.63 -16.94 -22.94
C ASP A 521 -15.78 -15.51 -23.47
N LEU A 522 -15.52 -14.48 -22.64
CA LEU A 522 -15.51 -13.08 -23.11
C LEU A 522 -14.52 -12.84 -24.25
N VAL A 523 -13.37 -13.51 -24.20
CA VAL A 523 -12.30 -13.35 -25.20
C VAL A 523 -12.64 -14.15 -26.46
N LEU A 524 -13.06 -15.40 -26.29
CA LEU A 524 -13.39 -16.30 -27.41
C LEU A 524 -14.62 -15.81 -28.18
N ASP A 525 -15.62 -15.30 -27.47
CA ASP A 525 -16.88 -14.81 -28.04
C ASP A 525 -16.79 -13.34 -28.47
N LYS A 526 -15.61 -12.70 -28.35
CA LYS A 526 -15.35 -11.30 -28.72
C LYS A 526 -16.35 -10.33 -28.09
N ALA A 527 -16.54 -10.45 -26.78
CA ALA A 527 -17.47 -9.63 -26.03
C ALA A 527 -17.20 -8.13 -26.27
N PRO A 528 -18.25 -7.31 -26.51
CA PRO A 528 -18.08 -5.89 -26.78
C PRO A 528 -17.57 -5.14 -25.55
N VAL A 529 -16.73 -4.13 -25.78
CA VAL A 529 -16.23 -3.22 -24.74
C VAL A 529 -16.93 -1.86 -24.93
N PRO A 530 -17.49 -1.25 -23.87
CA PRO A 530 -18.00 0.12 -23.96
C PRO A 530 -16.92 1.06 -24.49
N ALA A 531 -17.26 1.91 -25.46
CA ALA A 531 -16.28 2.79 -26.13
C ALA A 531 -15.51 3.67 -25.13
N ALA A 532 -16.18 4.22 -24.12
CA ALA A 532 -15.54 5.02 -23.08
C ALA A 532 -14.55 4.21 -22.22
N SER A 533 -14.81 2.91 -21.98
CA SER A 533 -13.86 2.01 -21.32
C SER A 533 -12.65 1.71 -22.20
N ALA A 534 -12.84 1.49 -23.51
CA ALA A 534 -11.73 1.29 -24.44
C ALA A 534 -10.80 2.52 -24.49
N VAL A 535 -11.37 3.73 -24.62
CA VAL A 535 -10.61 5.00 -24.57
C VAL A 535 -9.83 5.13 -23.27
N LEU A 536 -10.47 4.83 -22.14
CA LEU A 536 -9.82 4.87 -20.83
C LEU A 536 -8.62 3.91 -20.77
N PHE A 537 -8.80 2.66 -21.21
CA PHE A 537 -7.75 1.63 -21.16
C PHE A 537 -6.60 1.91 -22.12
N ASP A 538 -6.89 2.43 -23.31
CA ASP A 538 -5.86 2.75 -24.29
C ASP A 538 -4.98 3.91 -23.81
N ASN A 539 -5.58 4.97 -23.26
CA ASN A 539 -4.86 6.23 -23.04
C ASN A 539 -4.35 6.43 -21.60
N TYR A 540 -5.02 5.84 -20.60
CA TYR A 540 -4.80 6.22 -19.20
C TYR A 540 -4.53 5.06 -18.24
N ALA A 541 -5.14 3.90 -18.44
CA ALA A 541 -4.91 2.75 -17.56
C ALA A 541 -3.66 1.98 -17.96
N HIS A 542 -2.77 1.75 -17.00
CA HIS A 542 -1.59 0.91 -17.21
C HIS A 542 -1.99 -0.58 -17.18
N ASP A 543 -1.17 -1.43 -17.78
CA ASP A 543 -1.23 -2.88 -17.67
C ASP A 543 -0.27 -3.35 -16.59
N SER A 544 -0.78 -3.52 -15.36
CA SER A 544 0.04 -3.85 -14.20
C SER A 544 0.66 -5.25 -14.30
N LEU A 545 0.04 -6.19 -15.03
CA LEU A 545 0.57 -7.54 -15.24
C LEU A 545 1.72 -7.58 -16.24
N ALA A 546 1.73 -6.67 -17.21
CA ALA A 546 2.82 -6.55 -18.18
C ALA A 546 4.10 -5.98 -17.56
N GLY A 547 3.97 -4.95 -16.71
CA GLY A 547 5.12 -4.21 -16.17
C GLY A 547 5.62 -4.66 -14.79
N PHE A 548 4.91 -5.56 -14.10
CA PHE A 548 5.28 -5.99 -12.75
C PHE A 548 6.03 -7.32 -12.74
N TYR A 549 7.30 -7.25 -12.35
CA TYR A 549 8.20 -8.40 -12.26
C TYR A 549 8.46 -8.79 -10.80
N MET A 550 8.49 -10.10 -10.56
CA MET A 550 9.03 -10.72 -9.36
C MET A 550 10.35 -11.38 -9.72
N SER A 551 11.46 -10.75 -9.34
CA SER A 551 12.78 -11.11 -9.84
C SER A 551 12.81 -11.01 -11.38
N ARG A 552 12.99 -12.12 -12.10
CA ARG A 552 13.03 -12.16 -13.57
C ARG A 552 11.72 -12.60 -14.24
N TRP A 553 10.68 -12.92 -13.47
CA TRP A 553 9.41 -13.45 -13.98
C TRP A 553 8.29 -12.44 -13.80
N THR A 554 7.34 -12.38 -14.73
CA THR A 554 6.04 -11.76 -14.48
C THR A 554 5.10 -12.81 -13.89
N GLU A 555 3.95 -12.37 -13.38
CA GLU A 555 2.92 -13.32 -12.94
C GLU A 555 2.38 -14.20 -14.07
N LEU A 556 2.64 -13.85 -15.34
CA LEU A 556 2.15 -14.56 -16.53
C LEU A 556 3.01 -15.79 -16.88
N ASN A 557 4.26 -15.85 -16.40
CA ASN A 557 5.23 -16.84 -16.87
C ASN A 557 6.05 -17.50 -15.74
N ILE A 558 5.49 -17.59 -14.53
CA ILE A 558 6.13 -18.30 -13.42
C ILE A 558 6.12 -19.82 -13.72
N PRO A 559 7.27 -20.48 -13.90
CA PRO A 559 7.31 -21.85 -14.44
C PRO A 559 6.59 -22.91 -13.59
N THR A 560 6.45 -22.67 -12.29
CA THR A 560 5.92 -23.65 -11.32
C THR A 560 4.48 -23.36 -10.89
N LEU A 561 3.84 -22.31 -11.40
CA LEU A 561 2.53 -21.84 -10.93
C LEU A 561 1.63 -21.44 -12.09
N SER A 562 0.48 -22.09 -12.22
CA SER A 562 -0.58 -21.59 -13.10
C SER A 562 -1.33 -20.47 -12.39
N THR A 563 -1.07 -19.23 -12.81
CA THR A 563 -1.74 -18.04 -12.28
C THR A 563 -3.02 -17.69 -13.04
N TYR A 564 -3.26 -18.33 -14.19
CA TYR A 564 -4.30 -17.97 -15.17
C TYR A 564 -4.21 -16.51 -15.70
N GLY A 565 -3.11 -15.79 -15.41
CA GLY A 565 -2.84 -14.45 -15.92
C GLY A 565 -4.00 -13.47 -15.78
N TYR A 566 -4.50 -12.97 -16.92
CA TYR A 566 -5.63 -12.04 -17.00
C TYR A 566 -7.00 -12.72 -16.79
N LEU A 567 -7.09 -14.04 -16.87
CA LEU A 567 -8.34 -14.80 -16.75
C LEU A 567 -8.69 -15.12 -15.28
N ARG A 568 -8.63 -14.09 -14.44
CA ARG A 568 -9.02 -14.16 -13.03
C ARG A 568 -9.53 -12.83 -12.50
N TYR A 569 -10.27 -12.91 -11.41
CA TYR A 569 -10.67 -11.75 -10.64
C TYR A 569 -9.64 -11.41 -9.56
N ARG A 570 -9.62 -10.13 -9.17
CA ARG A 570 -8.88 -9.66 -8.01
C ARG A 570 -9.45 -10.29 -6.74
N GLU A 571 -8.59 -10.71 -5.84
CA GLU A 571 -9.01 -11.06 -4.48
C GLU A 571 -9.39 -9.80 -3.71
N VAL A 572 -10.55 -9.83 -3.05
CA VAL A 572 -11.10 -8.72 -2.28
C VAL A 572 -11.45 -9.23 -0.88
N PHE A 573 -10.82 -8.66 0.12
CA PHE A 573 -11.07 -8.93 1.53
C PHE A 573 -11.92 -7.82 2.14
N ASN A 574 -12.75 -8.21 3.10
CA ASN A 574 -13.54 -7.30 3.90
C ASN A 574 -13.41 -7.72 5.37
N VAL A 575 -12.68 -6.92 6.14
CA VAL A 575 -12.58 -7.11 7.59
C VAL A 575 -13.64 -6.22 8.23
N ALA A 576 -14.57 -6.84 8.97
CA ALA A 576 -15.59 -6.10 9.70
C ALA A 576 -14.93 -5.15 10.74
N GLY A 577 -15.44 -3.93 10.81
CA GLY A 577 -15.05 -2.96 11.83
C GLY A 577 -15.38 -3.43 13.24
N ILE A 578 -14.59 -2.99 14.22
CA ILE A 578 -14.97 -3.10 15.63
C ILE A 578 -16.18 -2.19 15.84
N ALA A 579 -17.25 -2.71 16.46
CA ALA A 579 -18.38 -1.87 16.83
C ALA A 579 -17.89 -0.78 17.80
N PRO A 580 -18.26 0.50 17.61
CA PRO A 580 -17.97 1.52 18.59
C PRO A 580 -18.51 1.05 19.94
N GLN A 581 -17.72 1.14 21.00
CA GLN A 581 -18.29 0.97 22.34
C GLN A 581 -19.38 2.02 22.53
N VAL A 582 -20.53 1.60 23.07
CA VAL A 582 -21.61 2.53 23.44
C VAL A 582 -21.12 3.30 24.65
N CYS A 583 -20.59 4.49 24.40
CA CYS A 583 -20.05 5.38 25.42
C CYS A 583 -21.08 6.45 25.77
N GLN A 584 -21.18 6.81 27.05
CA GLN A 584 -21.75 8.09 27.45
C GLN A 584 -20.69 9.18 27.21
N ASP A 585 -21.14 10.30 26.65
CA ASP A 585 -20.32 11.38 26.12
C ASP A 585 -19.32 11.96 27.16
N PRO A 586 -18.00 11.89 26.91
CA PRO A 586 -17.00 12.58 27.71
C PRO A 586 -17.14 14.12 27.69
N ALA A 587 -17.88 14.70 26.74
CA ALA A 587 -18.13 16.14 26.66
C ALA A 587 -18.92 16.71 27.85
N ALA A 588 -19.49 15.86 28.70
CA ALA A 588 -20.06 16.28 29.98
C ALA A 588 -19.00 16.49 31.10
N LEU A 589 -17.71 16.25 30.85
CA LEU A 589 -16.63 16.41 31.83
C LEU A 589 -15.69 17.56 31.42
N PRO A 590 -15.44 18.54 32.31
CA PRO A 590 -14.58 19.69 32.01
C PRO A 590 -13.12 19.27 31.74
N PRO A 591 -12.33 20.08 30.99
CA PRO A 591 -10.92 19.80 30.65
C PRO A 591 -10.01 19.48 31.85
N ALA A 592 -10.41 19.87 33.05
CA ALA A 592 -9.68 19.64 34.30
C ALA A 592 -9.73 18.18 34.81
N ASN A 593 -10.52 17.29 34.20
CA ASN A 593 -10.73 15.91 34.67
C ASN A 593 -9.94 14.84 33.91
N ILE A 594 -8.97 15.22 33.06
CA ILE A 594 -8.05 14.25 32.45
C ILE A 594 -7.09 13.76 33.54
N PRO A 595 -7.13 12.48 33.95
CA PRO A 595 -6.26 11.98 35.01
C PRO A 595 -4.80 12.02 34.58
N THR A 596 -3.91 12.33 35.52
CA THR A 596 -2.47 12.19 35.33
C THR A 596 -2.08 10.71 35.21
N ILE A 597 -0.90 10.40 34.66
CA ILE A 597 -0.38 9.02 34.51
C ILE A 597 -0.43 8.24 35.84
N GLY A 598 -0.26 8.92 36.98
CA GLY A 598 -0.41 8.34 38.32
C GLY A 598 -1.85 8.07 38.78
N GLY A 599 -2.84 8.83 38.27
CA GLY A 599 -4.25 8.72 38.66
C GLY A 599 -5.02 7.60 37.94
N ALA A 600 -4.67 7.31 36.69
CA ALA A 600 -5.31 6.24 35.91
C ALA A 600 -5.02 4.84 36.50
N PHE A 601 -3.81 4.62 37.02
CA PHE A 601 -3.42 3.36 37.67
C PHE A 601 -4.19 3.09 38.99
N GLN A 602 -4.51 4.13 39.77
CA GLN A 602 -5.35 3.97 40.96
C GLN A 602 -6.79 3.56 40.64
N GLN A 603 -7.33 3.97 39.48
CA GLN A 603 -8.67 3.58 39.04
C GLN A 603 -8.69 2.16 38.45
N LEU A 604 -7.64 1.75 37.73
CA LEU A 604 -7.45 0.37 37.24
C LEU A 604 -7.29 -0.65 38.38
N GLY A 605 -6.55 -0.31 39.44
CA GLY A 605 -6.43 -1.15 40.63
C GLY A 605 -7.76 -1.41 41.34
N ARG A 606 -8.69 -0.44 41.33
CA ARG A 606 -10.06 -0.62 41.86
C ARG A 606 -10.93 -1.48 40.95
N ARG A 607 -10.75 -1.41 39.62
CA ARG A 607 -11.49 -2.22 38.64
C ARG A 607 -11.09 -3.70 38.68
N TRP A 608 -9.79 -4.01 38.82
CA TRP A 608 -9.33 -5.40 38.96
C TRP A 608 -9.80 -6.03 40.28
N GLY A 609 -9.88 -5.23 41.35
CA GLY A 609 -10.52 -5.65 42.60
C GLY A 609 -12.02 -5.95 42.46
N ALA A 610 -12.74 -5.18 41.64
CA ALA A 610 -14.18 -5.36 41.39
C ALA A 610 -14.50 -6.51 40.41
N GLU A 611 -13.68 -6.73 39.38
CA GLU A 611 -13.83 -7.87 38.44
C GLU A 611 -13.49 -9.21 39.10
N ALA A 612 -12.48 -9.23 39.98
CA ALA A 612 -12.17 -10.41 40.80
C ALA A 612 -13.28 -10.74 41.81
N ALA A 613 -14.00 -9.73 42.31
CA ALA A 613 -15.18 -9.91 43.16
C ALA A 613 -16.41 -10.38 42.36
N GLY A 614 -16.59 -9.90 41.13
CA GLY A 614 -17.71 -10.28 40.25
C GLY A 614 -17.61 -11.70 39.66
N GLN A 615 -16.40 -12.21 39.43
CA GLN A 615 -16.20 -13.57 38.92
C GLN A 615 -16.49 -14.68 39.95
N ARG A 616 -16.46 -14.37 41.26
CA ARG A 616 -16.87 -15.33 42.30
C ARG A 616 -18.39 -15.51 42.43
N ALA A 617 -19.19 -14.65 41.79
CA ALA A 617 -20.65 -14.68 41.90
C ALA A 617 -21.38 -15.31 40.69
N ARG A 618 -20.67 -15.73 39.63
CA ARG A 618 -21.28 -16.23 38.37
C ARG A 618 -20.79 -17.62 37.94
N GLN A 619 -20.64 -18.55 38.88
CA GLN A 619 -20.61 -19.98 38.57
C GLN A 619 -21.95 -20.61 38.99
N GLY A 620 -22.93 -20.53 38.09
CA GLY A 620 -24.24 -21.13 38.25
C GLY A 620 -24.94 -21.24 36.90
N HIS A 621 -24.80 -22.41 36.29
CA HIS A 621 -25.57 -22.97 35.16
C HIS A 621 -25.71 -22.16 33.84
N ALA A 622 -25.17 -22.74 32.76
CA ALA A 622 -25.72 -22.58 31.41
C ALA A 622 -25.65 -23.92 30.65
N VAL A 623 -26.83 -24.42 30.28
CA VAL A 623 -27.08 -25.61 29.46
C VAL A 623 -27.00 -25.21 27.98
N TYR A 624 -26.33 -26.01 27.15
CA TYR A 624 -26.37 -25.87 25.70
C TYR A 624 -27.15 -27.04 25.08
N THR A 625 -28.19 -26.73 24.29
CA THR A 625 -28.86 -27.68 23.39
C THR A 625 -28.33 -27.48 21.98
N THR A 626 -27.97 -28.56 21.29
CA THR A 626 -27.71 -28.55 19.85
C THR A 626 -28.59 -29.60 19.15
N ARG A 627 -29.28 -29.16 18.08
CA ARG A 627 -30.02 -30.01 17.15
C ARG A 627 -29.04 -30.76 16.25
N ARG A 628 -28.92 -32.07 16.48
CA ARG A 628 -28.75 -33.19 15.53
C ARG A 628 -27.91 -34.27 16.20
N GLY A 629 -28.57 -35.38 16.52
CA GLY A 629 -27.98 -36.50 17.23
C GLY A 629 -27.05 -37.34 16.35
N THR A 630 -25.93 -37.75 16.94
CA THR A 630 -25.52 -39.16 17.14
C THR A 630 -24.27 -39.15 18.02
N SER A 631 -24.33 -39.85 19.14
CA SER A 631 -23.27 -39.93 20.15
C SER A 631 -22.25 -41.01 19.80
N ALA A 632 -20.96 -40.69 19.93
CA ALA A 632 -19.90 -41.68 20.15
C ALA A 632 -18.95 -41.14 21.22
N ALA A 633 -18.81 -41.88 22.31
CA ALA A 633 -18.01 -41.53 23.48
C ALA A 633 -16.54 -41.92 23.29
N LEU A 634 -15.62 -41.01 23.58
CA LEU A 634 -14.21 -41.31 23.81
C LEU A 634 -13.77 -40.59 25.09
N SER A 635 -13.46 -41.38 26.12
CA SER A 635 -12.95 -40.88 27.40
C SER A 635 -11.45 -40.59 27.30
N PHE A 636 -11.01 -39.43 27.80
CA PHE A 636 -9.59 -39.20 28.11
C PHE A 636 -9.40 -39.03 29.61
N ARG A 637 -8.53 -39.88 30.17
CA ARG A 637 -8.06 -39.88 31.55
C ARG A 637 -7.28 -38.59 31.86
N GLU A 638 -7.55 -38.02 33.03
CA GLU A 638 -6.77 -36.94 33.64
C GLU A 638 -5.32 -37.35 33.89
N TYR A 639 -4.37 -36.50 33.49
CA TYR A 639 -3.00 -36.52 33.98
C TYR A 639 -2.75 -35.24 34.79
N ARG A 640 -2.54 -35.39 36.10
CA ARG A 640 -2.06 -34.32 36.99
C ARG A 640 -0.56 -34.11 36.80
N ALA A 641 -0.14 -32.85 36.64
CA ALA A 641 1.26 -32.45 36.67
C ALA A 641 1.74 -32.17 38.13
N PRO A 642 2.99 -32.49 38.50
CA PRO A 642 3.55 -32.22 39.83
C PRO A 642 4.20 -30.81 39.94
N PRO A 643 4.46 -30.31 41.17
CA PRO A 643 4.88 -28.93 41.41
C PRO A 643 6.38 -28.70 41.14
N VAL A 644 6.70 -27.49 40.67
CA VAL A 644 8.07 -27.04 40.37
C VAL A 644 8.76 -26.50 41.63
N ALA A 645 9.96 -27.00 41.90
CA ALA A 645 10.84 -26.57 42.98
C ALA A 645 11.61 -25.29 42.63
N VAL A 646 11.75 -24.41 43.63
CA VAL A 646 12.57 -23.19 43.61
C VAL A 646 14.04 -23.58 43.84
N VAL A 647 14.94 -23.14 42.97
CA VAL A 647 16.40 -23.21 43.20
C VAL A 647 17.00 -21.82 42.99
N ALA A 648 17.53 -21.27 44.08
CA ALA A 648 18.38 -20.07 44.12
C ALA A 648 19.85 -20.49 44.01
N LEU A 649 20.71 -19.66 43.40
CA LEU A 649 22.18 -19.70 43.48
C LEU A 649 22.77 -18.36 42.91
N PRO A 650 24.04 -17.97 43.19
CA PRO A 650 24.35 -16.83 44.06
C PRO A 650 25.23 -15.72 43.42
N ALA A 651 25.51 -14.68 44.23
CA ALA A 651 26.38 -13.54 43.92
C ALA A 651 27.87 -13.78 44.22
N ALA A 652 28.75 -13.22 43.39
CA ALA A 652 30.13 -12.71 43.61
C ALA A 652 30.68 -12.34 42.22
N GLY A 653 31.55 -11.37 41.94
CA GLY A 653 32.48 -10.54 42.71
C GLY A 653 33.51 -10.00 41.71
N ARG A 654 34.03 -8.80 41.96
CA ARG A 654 34.88 -7.95 41.11
C ARG A 654 36.21 -8.58 40.67
N LEU A 655 36.79 -8.11 39.55
CA LEU A 655 38.21 -7.68 39.48
C LEU A 655 38.54 -6.91 38.18
N CYS A 656 39.21 -5.76 38.35
CA CYS A 656 39.83 -4.93 37.33
C CYS A 656 41.24 -5.45 36.97
N GLN A 657 41.73 -5.20 35.75
CA GLN A 657 42.91 -4.35 35.46
C GLN A 657 43.42 -4.43 33.99
N HIS A 658 43.72 -3.24 33.47
CA HIS A 658 44.74 -2.76 32.51
C HIS A 658 45.38 -3.67 31.44
N SER A 659 45.45 -3.17 30.19
CA SER A 659 46.65 -2.47 29.66
C SER A 659 46.42 -1.92 28.24
N ALA A 660 47.04 -0.77 27.97
CA ALA A 660 47.11 -0.03 26.72
C ALA A 660 48.36 -0.41 25.87
N ALA A 661 48.49 0.26 24.71
CA ALA A 661 49.66 0.48 23.82
C ALA A 661 49.50 -0.14 22.41
N THR A 662 49.19 0.61 21.35
CA THR A 662 50.06 1.47 20.49
C THR A 662 51.22 0.75 19.79
N GLY A 663 51.28 0.84 18.46
CA GLY A 663 52.49 0.54 17.68
C GLY A 663 52.28 0.39 16.18
N ALA A 664 52.54 1.45 15.43
CA ALA A 664 52.58 1.49 13.97
C ALA A 664 53.89 0.91 13.38
N LEU A 665 53.87 0.45 12.11
CA LEU A 665 54.76 0.89 11.00
C LEU A 665 55.02 -0.18 9.91
N ARG A 666 54.94 0.31 8.65
CA ARG A 666 55.76 0.03 7.44
C ARG A 666 55.59 -1.26 6.59
N ARG A 667 55.03 -1.04 5.38
CA ARG A 667 55.42 -1.40 3.98
C ARG A 667 56.89 -1.85 3.71
N PRO A 668 57.35 -2.29 2.49
CA PRO A 668 56.70 -2.54 1.15
C PRO A 668 57.31 -3.74 0.29
N VAL A 669 56.98 -3.77 -1.03
CA VAL A 669 57.73 -4.31 -2.23
C VAL A 669 57.43 -5.78 -2.62
N ALA A 670 56.72 -6.12 -3.71
CA ALA A 670 56.90 -5.98 -5.19
C ALA A 670 57.78 -7.08 -5.84
N ALA A 671 57.23 -7.80 -6.84
CA ALA A 671 57.94 -8.44 -7.95
C ALA A 671 56.97 -8.88 -9.07
N ASP A 672 57.17 -8.30 -10.26
CA ASP A 672 56.74 -8.68 -11.63
C ASP A 672 57.76 -9.75 -12.19
N PRO A 673 57.87 -10.19 -13.47
CA PRO A 673 57.05 -10.02 -14.70
C PRO A 673 56.97 -11.22 -15.70
N ALA A 674 56.20 -11.01 -16.78
CA ALA A 674 56.45 -11.34 -18.23
C ALA A 674 56.27 -12.76 -18.83
N ARG A 675 55.49 -12.87 -19.92
CA ARG A 675 55.96 -12.96 -21.35
C ARG A 675 54.84 -13.22 -22.40
N LEU A 676 54.91 -12.46 -23.51
CA LEU A 676 54.28 -12.62 -24.86
C LEU A 676 55.09 -13.63 -25.73
N PRO A 677 54.97 -13.82 -27.10
CA PRO A 677 54.13 -13.18 -28.17
C PRO A 677 53.66 -14.10 -29.36
N GLY A 678 52.99 -13.50 -30.38
CA GLY A 678 53.02 -13.93 -31.82
C GLY A 678 51.76 -13.58 -32.66
N ARG A 679 51.71 -12.47 -33.43
CA ARG A 679 51.89 -12.28 -34.92
C ARG A 679 50.83 -12.98 -35.81
N GLN A 680 50.30 -12.51 -36.96
CA GLN A 680 50.39 -11.35 -37.90
C GLN A 680 49.23 -11.57 -38.93
N ARG A 681 48.59 -10.56 -39.57
CA ARG A 681 48.95 -9.99 -40.89
C ARG A 681 47.93 -8.91 -41.33
N ALA A 682 48.37 -8.04 -42.24
CA ALA A 682 47.80 -6.75 -42.65
C ALA A 682 47.38 -6.69 -44.14
N ALA A 683 46.62 -5.64 -44.50
CA ALA A 683 46.60 -4.90 -45.79
C ALA A 683 45.67 -3.67 -45.60
N GLY A 684 45.85 -2.43 -46.10
CA GLY A 684 46.90 -1.76 -46.86
C GLY A 684 46.48 -0.28 -47.14
N VAL A 685 47.44 0.65 -46.99
CA VAL A 685 47.77 1.86 -47.81
C VAL A 685 46.73 2.99 -48.10
N LEU A 686 46.92 4.12 -47.35
CA LEU A 686 47.05 5.59 -47.63
C LEU A 686 47.01 6.19 -49.08
N PRO A 687 47.11 7.53 -49.32
CA PRO A 687 47.04 8.74 -48.45
C PRO A 687 46.26 9.97 -49.03
N GLY A 688 46.13 11.04 -48.22
CA GLY A 688 45.92 12.42 -48.71
C GLY A 688 46.01 13.45 -47.56
N GLY A 689 47.08 14.24 -47.52
CA GLY A 689 47.44 15.13 -46.40
C GLY A 689 47.02 16.60 -46.55
N GLY A 690 47.24 17.37 -45.48
CA GLY A 690 47.18 18.83 -45.46
C GLY A 690 47.20 19.40 -44.03
N ARG A 691 48.38 19.88 -43.58
CA ARG A 691 48.64 20.60 -42.32
C ARG A 691 48.43 22.11 -42.49
N LEU A 692 48.20 22.83 -41.38
CA LEU A 692 48.86 24.06 -40.86
C LEU A 692 47.98 24.63 -39.71
N THR A 693 48.37 24.60 -38.42
CA THR A 693 49.11 25.62 -37.60
C THR A 693 48.44 27.01 -37.57
N ALA A 694 48.27 27.77 -36.48
CA ALA A 694 48.83 27.79 -35.12
C ALA A 694 48.00 28.71 -34.18
N ALA A 695 48.13 28.49 -32.85
CA ALA A 695 48.34 29.43 -31.70
C ALA A 695 47.48 30.73 -31.56
N ALA A 696 47.18 31.35 -30.40
CA ALA A 696 47.65 31.38 -29.01
C ALA A 696 46.55 32.08 -28.15
N ARG A 697 46.14 31.57 -26.96
CA ARG A 697 46.52 31.93 -25.56
C ARG A 697 45.97 33.22 -24.90
N CYS A 698 45.65 33.02 -23.60
CA CYS A 698 45.57 33.92 -22.42
C CYS A 698 44.24 34.67 -22.16
N ALA A 699 43.80 34.97 -20.93
CA ALA A 699 44.00 34.55 -19.52
C ALA A 699 43.21 35.55 -18.63
N GLY A 700 42.84 35.19 -17.38
CA GLY A 700 42.42 36.10 -16.29
C GLY A 700 41.09 35.69 -15.63
N GLN A 701 41.08 34.97 -14.49
CA GLN A 701 41.21 35.41 -13.07
C GLN A 701 39.97 36.15 -12.49
N GLY A 702 39.48 35.65 -11.34
CA GLY A 702 38.27 36.07 -10.60
C GLY A 702 38.41 37.36 -9.78
N PRO A 703 37.80 37.55 -8.57
CA PRO A 703 37.44 36.52 -7.56
C PRO A 703 36.09 36.71 -6.80
N ALA A 704 35.91 35.78 -5.85
CA ALA A 704 34.99 35.61 -4.70
C ALA A 704 34.17 36.80 -4.14
N TRP A 705 32.91 36.50 -3.76
CA TRP A 705 32.39 36.41 -2.37
C TRP A 705 31.27 35.37 -2.29
#